data_AF-A0A9E0JV15-F1
#
_entry.id   AF-A0A9E0JV15-F1
#
_cell.length_a   1.000
_cell.length_b   1.000
_cell.length_c   1.000
_cell.angle_alpha   90.00
_cell.angle_beta   90.00
_cell.angle_gamma   90.00
#
_symmetry.space_group_name_H-M   'P 1'
#
loop_
_entity.id
_entity.type
_entity.pdbx_description
1 polymer ?
#
loop_
_entity_poly.entity_id
_entity_poly.type
_entity_poly.pdbx_seq_one_letter_code
_entity_poly.pdbx_strand_id
1 'polypeptide(L)'
;MRKIIDKKMVPDAPPVRELLEGIAKGAPVTDARGLVPPARAFLTALLFERLAAPLIVLCPTAKEAASFARDLALFLGEGAVLHYPPLDFLSVDMFALQREEEMARLHVLTQLQVDSRKIVVTSLAACMQKVMPYAEFQQYLKILSIGDVLLMEEFPQKLAAGGYSRVSLVENPGEFSLRGNILDIFPPGAPDPLRLEMAGDEIESIRRFDAASQRSGASVDAFVLGPAGEILLDEERLNRAVRNVKRRADDLDLPRELRSRLSETLREQSATSLNPIFLPLFYEEYDDPAGFGRRNLSSVFDYLPRNSLFVINDPLGVEQAQQDVSAGIDKLLYKAKAGGRFYLEHAGLYLDEEPLRKRMDDFQQVWFSGLTLDDPKSAVPVVNFDTRPEVPVPGTSFGDGKEESHLGRTAEKIQGWLAQGRPVFFVSPTPEDTARMQHLLAGYGLPARMLSPETPLLEIIQNPGEGSVLFLREGKLSGSFVLESPGLAFLSEEDIFVKKTPRRRVRPRHEGYFLKSFGDLKEGDFVVHRDFGIGLYRGLQKIAVGAVENDFLIIEYLDGDKLYLPVNALEKIQRYLGPDGYTPKIEKMGGTSWDAVKERVKKSVRDVAEELVAIYAAREAMERKPFLPPDRVYEEFCSTFEYEETPDQARAIEDIHADMDDVKPMDRLICGDAGFGKTEVALRAAFRAAMDGKQTALLAPTTILTEQHFATFSRRLADFPIRVEALNRFRSPAEIKKTLADLLRGRVDIVVGTHRLLQKDVAFKNLGLVIIDEEQRFGVAHKEKLKKMRTLVDVIALSATPIPRTLHLSLTGIRDLSIINTPPEDRRPIKTYVLEFDEDVIRGGIEAEIARGGQVFFVHDRVRSIYGIANLAQRLVPRARVGVV
;
A
#
# COMPACT_ATOMS: atom_id res chain seq x y z
N MET A 1 43.60 28.71 -26.96
CA MET A 1 42.52 27.71 -27.07
C MET A 1 42.26 27.12 -25.69
N ARG A 2 41.01 27.25 -25.23
CA ARG A 2 40.32 26.54 -24.13
C ARG A 2 40.98 26.52 -22.73
N LYS A 3 40.75 27.62 -21.99
CA LYS A 3 40.40 27.53 -20.57
C LYS A 3 38.97 26.97 -20.49
N ILE A 4 38.81 25.72 -20.07
CA ILE A 4 37.52 25.21 -19.59
C ILE A 4 37.49 25.55 -18.10
N ILE A 5 36.57 26.43 -17.73
CA ILE A 5 36.34 26.85 -16.34
C ILE A 5 35.44 25.78 -15.71
N ASP A 6 36.01 24.97 -14.83
CA ASP A 6 35.26 24.23 -13.82
C ASP A 6 34.61 25.24 -12.87
N LYS A 7 33.33 25.53 -13.07
CA LYS A 7 32.48 26.25 -12.11
C LYS A 7 31.33 25.34 -11.72
N LYS A 8 31.55 24.51 -10.70
CA LYS A 8 30.43 23.84 -10.02
C LYS A 8 29.73 24.89 -9.16
N MET A 9 28.56 25.39 -9.61
CA MET A 9 27.86 26.54 -8.98
C MET A 9 27.46 26.32 -7.51
N VAL A 10 27.14 25.09 -7.11
CA VAL A 10 26.62 24.76 -5.78
C VAL A 10 27.69 24.60 -4.67
N PRO A 11 28.82 23.88 -4.88
CA PRO A 11 29.84 23.70 -3.84
C PRO A 11 30.64 24.96 -3.49
N ASP A 12 30.57 26.02 -4.29
CA ASP A 12 31.26 27.28 -4.01
C ASP A 12 30.43 28.31 -3.23
N ALA A 13 29.18 27.97 -2.87
CA ALA A 13 28.36 28.81 -2.02
C ALA A 13 29.02 28.97 -0.62
N PRO A 14 29.18 30.22 -0.11
CA PRO A 14 29.82 30.47 1.18
C PRO A 14 29.28 29.64 2.36
N PRO A 15 27.95 29.53 2.61
CA PRO A 15 27.45 28.78 3.76
C PRO A 15 27.68 27.26 3.62
N VAL A 16 27.63 26.72 2.40
CA VAL A 16 27.94 25.30 2.16
C VAL A 16 29.42 25.01 2.43
N ARG A 17 30.31 25.90 1.98
CA ARG A 17 31.75 25.76 2.21
C ARG A 17 32.09 25.85 3.69
N GLU A 18 31.51 26.81 4.40
CA GLU A 18 31.70 26.99 5.84
C GLU A 18 31.29 25.74 6.63
N LEU A 19 30.14 25.16 6.28
CA LEU A 19 29.67 23.90 6.87
C LEU A 19 30.63 22.73 6.59
N LEU A 20 31.05 22.55 5.33
CA LEU A 20 31.99 21.48 4.96
C LEU A 20 33.35 21.65 5.65
N GLU A 21 33.85 22.87 5.77
CA GLU A 21 35.09 23.17 6.50
C GLU A 21 34.96 22.88 8.00
N GLY A 22 33.83 23.22 8.61
CA GLY A 22 33.53 22.90 10.02
C GLY A 22 33.58 21.39 10.27
N ILE A 23 32.95 20.63 9.38
CA ILE A 23 32.95 19.16 9.43
C ILE A 23 34.38 18.61 9.25
N ALA A 24 35.12 19.08 8.23
CA ALA A 24 36.48 18.64 7.94
C ALA A 24 37.49 18.98 9.06
N LYS A 25 37.26 20.07 9.81
CA LYS A 25 38.05 20.44 11.00
C LYS A 25 37.78 19.55 12.21
N GLY A 26 36.83 18.61 12.12
CA GLY A 26 36.48 17.69 13.20
C GLY A 26 35.69 18.33 14.34
N ALA A 27 34.95 19.41 14.08
CA ALA A 27 34.06 19.98 15.09
C ALA A 27 33.00 18.93 15.49
N PRO A 28 32.81 18.64 16.79
CA PRO A 28 31.91 17.57 17.23
C PRO A 28 30.44 17.86 16.85
N VAL A 29 30.04 19.13 16.88
CA VAL A 29 28.71 19.59 16.48
C VAL A 29 28.87 20.83 15.60
N THR A 30 28.10 20.91 14.51
CA THR A 30 27.93 22.14 13.71
C THR A 30 26.44 22.40 13.49
N ASP A 31 25.97 23.62 13.74
CA ASP A 31 24.56 23.99 13.65
C ASP A 31 24.27 24.76 12.35
N ALA A 32 23.36 24.26 11.52
CA ALA A 32 22.92 24.89 10.28
C ALA A 32 21.49 25.41 10.41
N ARG A 33 21.33 26.73 10.35
CA ARG A 33 20.06 27.44 10.61
C ARG A 33 19.46 28.04 9.35
N GLY A 34 18.17 28.36 9.41
CA GLY A 34 17.47 29.08 8.36
C GLY A 34 17.07 28.22 7.15
N LEU A 35 17.02 26.90 7.32
CA LEU A 35 16.60 25.92 6.32
C LEU A 35 15.16 25.44 6.55
N VAL A 36 14.32 25.55 5.52
CA VAL A 36 13.00 24.91 5.45
C VAL A 36 13.13 23.38 5.23
N PRO A 37 12.13 22.55 5.60
CA PRO A 37 12.25 21.09 5.57
C PRO A 37 12.77 20.47 4.25
N PRO A 38 12.26 20.79 3.05
CA PRO A 38 12.79 20.22 1.81
C PRO A 38 14.22 20.68 1.48
N ALA A 39 14.61 21.89 1.93
CA ALA A 39 15.98 22.39 1.79
C ALA A 39 16.97 21.64 2.69
N ARG A 40 16.52 21.14 3.85
CA ARG A 40 17.33 20.27 4.73
C ARG A 40 17.67 18.96 4.04
N ALA A 41 16.70 18.34 3.36
CA ALA A 41 16.94 17.13 2.56
C ALA A 41 17.94 17.39 1.43
N PHE A 42 17.79 18.49 0.69
CA PHE A 42 18.76 18.89 -0.33
C PHE A 42 20.18 19.07 0.23
N LEU A 43 20.33 19.77 1.35
CA LEU A 43 21.64 19.98 1.98
C LEU A 43 22.26 18.65 2.44
N THR A 44 21.46 17.76 3.05
CA THR A 44 21.91 16.41 3.42
C THR A 44 22.39 15.61 2.21
N ALA A 45 21.67 15.69 1.08
CA ALA A 45 22.09 15.03 -0.17
C ALA A 45 23.45 15.55 -0.66
N LEU A 46 23.66 16.86 -0.59
CA LEU A 46 24.93 17.48 -0.93
C LEU A 46 26.08 17.03 0.00
N LEU A 47 25.82 16.93 1.31
CA LEU A 47 26.80 16.44 2.28
C LEU A 47 27.20 14.99 2.00
N PHE A 48 26.25 14.11 1.69
CA PHE A 48 26.51 12.70 1.37
C PHE A 48 27.37 12.52 0.11
N GLU A 49 27.11 13.33 -0.93
CA GLU A 49 27.90 13.30 -2.16
C GLU A 49 29.34 13.79 -1.91
N ARG A 50 29.52 14.79 -1.05
CA ARG A 50 30.81 15.45 -0.80
C ARG A 50 31.72 14.75 0.19
N LEU A 51 31.16 14.27 1.29
CA LEU A 51 31.94 13.70 2.39
C LEU A 51 32.30 12.23 2.12
N ALA A 52 31.66 11.58 1.14
CA ALA A 52 31.81 10.16 0.83
C ALA A 52 31.71 9.25 2.08
N ALA A 53 30.97 9.70 3.09
CA ALA A 53 30.74 9.03 4.35
C ALA A 53 29.27 8.59 4.48
N PRO A 54 28.97 7.57 5.31
CA PRO A 54 27.60 7.22 5.66
C PRO A 54 26.94 8.34 6.46
N LEU A 55 25.66 8.62 6.19
CA LEU A 55 24.91 9.65 6.91
C LEU A 55 23.71 9.03 7.62
N ILE A 56 23.45 9.45 8.86
CA ILE A 56 22.26 9.06 9.62
C ILE A 56 21.45 10.31 9.91
N VAL A 57 20.25 10.39 9.35
CA VAL A 57 19.31 11.48 9.59
C VAL A 57 18.35 11.06 10.69
N LEU A 58 18.40 11.75 11.81
CA LEU A 58 17.49 11.57 12.94
C LEU A 58 16.40 12.64 12.89
N CYS A 59 15.16 12.20 12.69
CA CYS A 59 13.98 13.07 12.75
C CYS A 59 13.21 12.89 14.09
N PRO A 60 12.44 13.90 14.52
CA PRO A 60 11.60 13.82 15.72
C PRO A 60 10.58 12.69 15.63
N THR A 61 9.83 12.63 14.52
CA THR A 61 8.71 11.71 14.34
C THR A 61 8.91 10.76 13.14
N ALA A 62 8.24 9.61 13.17
CA ALA A 62 8.24 8.66 12.04
C ALA A 62 7.67 9.26 10.75
N LYS A 63 6.69 10.17 10.88
CA LYS A 63 6.07 10.86 9.74
C LYS A 63 7.07 11.80 9.07
N GLU A 64 7.85 12.54 9.85
CA GLU A 64 8.90 13.42 9.34
C GLU A 64 10.05 12.62 8.73
N ALA A 65 10.49 11.53 9.36
CA ALA A 65 11.48 10.62 8.80
C ALA A 65 11.07 10.10 7.42
N ALA A 66 9.83 9.63 7.27
CA ALA A 66 9.31 9.15 6.00
C ALA A 66 9.25 10.27 4.93
N SER A 67 8.90 11.50 5.32
CA SER A 67 8.89 12.64 4.39
C SER A 67 10.30 13.04 3.96
N PHE A 68 11.24 13.10 4.90
CA PHE A 68 12.63 13.45 4.65
C PHE A 68 13.31 12.40 3.74
N ALA A 69 13.03 11.12 3.94
CA ALA A 69 13.53 10.04 3.09
C ALA A 69 13.03 10.16 1.64
N ARG A 70 11.76 10.53 1.44
CA ARG A 70 11.21 10.77 0.10
C ARG A 70 11.89 11.95 -0.59
N ASP A 71 12.03 13.07 0.10
CA ASP A 71 12.68 14.25 -0.46
C ASP A 71 14.15 13.94 -0.81
N LEU A 72 14.87 13.18 0.04
CA LEU A 72 16.24 12.73 -0.27
C LEU A 72 16.33 11.84 -1.50
N ALA A 73 15.38 10.91 -1.66
CA ALA A 73 15.36 9.99 -2.80
C ALA A 73 15.21 10.73 -4.14
N LEU A 74 14.53 11.89 -4.17
CA LEU A 74 14.48 12.77 -5.35
C LEU A 74 15.87 13.26 -5.78
N PHE A 75 16.71 13.61 -4.81
CA PHE A 75 18.03 14.19 -5.08
C PHE A 75 19.10 13.15 -5.40
N LEU A 76 19.05 11.98 -4.75
CA LEU A 76 20.12 10.95 -4.81
C LEU A 76 19.71 9.66 -5.55
N GLY A 77 18.42 9.46 -5.80
CA GLY A 77 17.84 8.19 -6.24
C GLY A 77 17.51 7.25 -5.06
N GLU A 78 16.63 6.28 -5.32
CA GLU A 78 16.11 5.38 -4.27
C GLU A 78 17.19 4.46 -3.67
N GLY A 79 18.19 4.03 -4.45
CA GLY A 79 19.20 3.06 -3.99
C GLY A 79 20.21 3.58 -2.96
N ALA A 80 20.26 4.90 -2.74
CA ALA A 80 21.16 5.53 -1.76
C ALA A 80 20.50 5.78 -0.40
N VAL A 81 19.17 5.79 -0.34
CA VAL A 81 18.39 6.22 0.83
C VAL A 81 17.67 5.02 1.43
N LEU A 82 17.93 4.76 2.70
CA LEU A 82 17.31 3.70 3.49
C LEU A 82 16.45 4.32 4.59
N HIS A 83 15.17 3.96 4.64
CA HIS A 83 14.28 4.41 5.71
C HIS A 83 14.17 3.33 6.79
N TYR A 84 14.56 3.67 8.03
CA TYR A 84 14.50 2.79 9.18
C TYR A 84 13.31 3.17 10.08
N PRO A 85 12.17 2.46 9.98
CA PRO A 85 10.97 2.81 10.73
C PRO A 85 11.03 2.33 12.19
N PRO A 86 10.29 2.98 13.10
CA PRO A 86 10.02 2.41 14.42
C PRO A 86 8.98 1.29 14.29
N LEU A 87 9.07 0.30 15.19
CA LEU A 87 7.95 -0.60 15.44
C LEU A 87 6.86 0.16 16.24
N ASP A 88 5.61 0.06 15.80
CA ASP A 88 4.44 0.74 16.35
C ASP A 88 3.78 -0.13 17.44
N PHE A 89 4.21 0.04 18.68
CA PHE A 89 3.71 -0.80 19.78
C PHE A 89 2.40 -0.24 20.35
N LEU A 90 1.28 -0.62 19.72
CA LEU A 90 -0.06 -0.33 20.25
C LEU A 90 -0.45 -1.25 21.42
N SER A 91 0.26 -2.37 21.62
CA SER A 91 -0.02 -3.35 22.66
C SER A 91 1.24 -4.02 23.23
N VAL A 92 1.13 -4.55 24.46
CA VAL A 92 2.10 -5.46 25.08
C VAL A 92 1.87 -6.92 24.68
N ASP A 93 1.15 -7.17 23.59
CA ASP A 93 0.85 -8.53 23.16
C ASP A 93 2.06 -9.15 22.47
N MET A 94 2.50 -10.32 22.95
CA MET A 94 3.63 -11.08 22.43
C MET A 94 3.40 -11.59 21.02
N PHE A 95 2.14 -11.74 20.61
CA PHE A 95 1.77 -12.32 19.31
C PHE A 95 1.16 -11.30 18.34
N ALA A 96 1.18 -10.01 18.70
CA ALA A 96 0.81 -8.91 17.80
C ALA A 96 2.02 -8.49 16.95
N LEU A 97 1.94 -8.71 15.64
CA LEU A 97 3.08 -8.65 14.74
C LEU A 97 2.97 -7.51 13.71
N GLN A 98 4.13 -6.94 13.37
CA GLN A 98 4.29 -5.90 12.34
C GLN A 98 5.36 -6.33 11.33
N ARG A 99 5.02 -7.28 10.47
CA ARG A 99 5.98 -7.84 9.49
C ARG A 99 6.53 -6.79 8.54
N GLU A 100 5.72 -5.84 8.07
CA GLU A 100 6.19 -4.84 7.11
C GLU A 100 7.30 -3.96 7.70
N GLU A 101 7.08 -3.41 8.90
CA GLU A 101 8.07 -2.59 9.58
C GLU A 101 9.31 -3.40 10.02
N GLU A 102 9.13 -4.63 10.51
CA GLU A 102 10.24 -5.55 10.86
C GLU A 102 11.11 -5.86 9.63
N MET A 103 10.50 -6.21 8.49
CA MET A 103 11.22 -6.51 7.26
C MET A 103 11.97 -5.27 6.72
N ALA A 104 11.37 -4.08 6.83
CA ALA A 104 12.04 -2.84 6.46
C ALA A 104 13.27 -2.58 7.35
N ARG A 105 13.18 -2.80 8.66
CA ARG A 105 14.31 -2.66 9.60
C ARG A 105 15.42 -3.65 9.29
N LEU A 106 15.10 -4.93 9.12
CA LEU A 106 16.06 -5.98 8.78
C LEU A 106 16.75 -5.72 7.43
N HIS A 107 16.01 -5.18 6.45
CA HIS A 107 16.60 -4.73 5.19
C HIS A 107 17.67 -3.65 5.41
N VAL A 108 17.36 -2.59 6.18
CA VAL A 108 18.33 -1.53 6.47
C VAL A 108 19.56 -2.08 7.19
N LEU A 109 19.35 -2.89 8.24
CA LEU A 109 20.45 -3.50 8.99
C LEU A 109 21.34 -4.36 8.09
N THR A 110 20.74 -5.15 7.19
CA THR A 110 21.46 -5.96 6.19
C THR A 110 22.25 -5.09 5.23
N GLN A 111 21.62 -4.07 4.63
CA GLN A 111 22.28 -3.20 3.65
C GLN A 111 23.47 -2.44 4.25
N LEU A 112 23.36 -1.99 5.50
CA LEU A 112 24.48 -1.35 6.21
C LEU A 112 25.73 -2.24 6.32
N GLN A 113 25.56 -3.57 6.31
CA GLN A 113 26.69 -4.51 6.34
C GLN A 113 27.24 -4.82 4.95
N VAL A 114 26.44 -4.63 3.90
CA VAL A 114 26.82 -4.93 2.51
C VAL A 114 27.48 -3.72 1.85
N ASP A 115 26.85 -2.56 1.98
CA ASP A 115 27.33 -1.28 1.48
C ASP A 115 27.15 -0.24 2.58
N SER A 116 28.26 0.11 3.23
CA SER A 116 28.24 1.08 4.32
C SER A 116 27.93 2.51 3.83
N ARG A 117 28.10 2.82 2.54
CA ARG A 117 27.90 4.18 2.00
C ARG A 117 26.43 4.41 1.66
N LYS A 118 25.60 4.52 2.69
CA LYS A 118 24.16 4.81 2.58
C LYS A 118 23.76 6.00 3.45
N ILE A 119 22.60 6.58 3.13
CA ILE A 119 21.89 7.49 4.04
C ILE A 119 20.79 6.71 4.73
N VAL A 120 20.83 6.63 6.06
CA VAL A 120 19.74 6.06 6.85
C VAL A 120 18.91 7.19 7.43
N VAL A 121 17.62 7.21 7.11
CA VAL A 121 16.66 8.15 7.68
C VAL A 121 15.80 7.43 8.71
N THR A 122 15.79 7.92 9.93
CA THR A 122 15.16 7.27 11.08
C THR A 122 14.45 8.29 11.97
N SER A 123 13.65 7.80 12.91
CA SER A 123 13.05 8.61 13.97
C SER A 123 13.67 8.30 15.33
N LEU A 124 13.48 9.21 16.28
CA LEU A 124 13.92 9.00 17.66
C LEU A 124 13.34 7.71 18.27
N ALA A 125 12.04 7.46 18.07
CA ALA A 125 11.37 6.27 18.57
C ALA A 125 12.05 4.97 18.06
N ALA A 126 12.55 4.97 16.82
CA ALA A 126 13.23 3.82 16.25
C ALA A 126 14.64 3.62 16.83
N CYS A 127 15.37 4.71 17.09
CA CYS A 127 16.71 4.68 17.68
C CYS A 127 16.69 4.28 19.17
N MET A 128 15.61 4.58 19.88
CA MET A 128 15.43 4.14 21.27
C MET A 128 15.23 2.63 21.39
N GLN A 129 14.71 1.96 20.35
CA GLN A 129 14.42 0.52 20.39
C GLN A 129 15.72 -0.29 20.37
N LYS A 130 15.83 -1.23 21.32
CA LYS A 130 16.87 -2.28 21.26
C LYS A 130 16.56 -3.25 20.13
N VAL A 131 17.61 -3.85 19.58
CA VAL A 131 17.57 -4.77 18.44
C VAL A 131 18.32 -6.07 18.76
N MET A 132 18.19 -7.05 17.86
CA MET A 132 19.00 -8.26 17.87
C MET A 132 20.49 -7.94 18.13
N PRO A 133 21.18 -8.72 18.97
CA PRO A 133 22.62 -8.55 19.17
C PRO A 133 23.40 -8.59 17.85
N TYR A 134 24.29 -7.62 17.65
CA TYR A 134 25.08 -7.51 16.41
C TYR A 134 25.86 -8.79 16.07
N ALA A 135 26.44 -9.44 17.08
CA ALA A 135 27.19 -10.68 16.89
C ALA A 135 26.31 -11.81 16.32
N GLU A 136 25.05 -11.89 16.75
CA GLU A 136 24.09 -12.91 16.28
C GLU A 136 23.67 -12.63 14.84
N PHE A 137 23.43 -11.36 14.52
CA PHE A 137 23.14 -10.93 13.16
C PHE A 137 24.27 -11.28 12.20
N GLN A 138 25.52 -10.98 12.58
CA GLN A 138 26.71 -11.27 11.76
C GLN A 138 26.91 -12.77 11.52
N GLN A 139 26.58 -13.63 12.50
CA GLN A 139 26.68 -15.08 12.32
C GLN A 139 25.67 -15.62 11.29
N TYR A 140 24.50 -14.99 11.21
CA TYR A 140 23.47 -15.38 10.26
C TYR A 140 23.72 -14.82 8.85
N LEU A 141 24.30 -13.61 8.76
CA LEU A 141 24.56 -12.93 7.49
C LEU A 141 25.54 -13.71 6.61
N LYS A 142 25.11 -14.10 5.41
CA LYS A 142 25.93 -14.86 4.46
C LYS A 142 25.78 -14.34 3.04
N ILE A 143 26.86 -14.41 2.27
CA ILE A 143 26.81 -14.25 0.82
C ILE A 143 26.75 -15.65 0.22
N LEU A 144 25.74 -15.92 -0.59
CA LEU A 144 25.57 -17.18 -1.30
C LEU A 144 25.75 -16.94 -2.79
N SER A 145 26.63 -17.71 -3.41
CA SER A 145 27.04 -17.59 -4.80
C SER A 145 26.83 -18.92 -5.54
N ILE A 146 26.80 -18.86 -6.87
CA ILE A 146 26.85 -20.06 -7.71
C ILE A 146 28.11 -20.87 -7.35
N GLY A 147 27.93 -22.18 -7.15
CA GLY A 147 28.98 -23.12 -6.72
C GLY A 147 29.08 -23.33 -5.20
N ASP A 148 28.35 -22.57 -4.39
CA ASP A 148 28.32 -22.81 -2.95
C ASP A 148 27.54 -24.10 -2.61
N VAL A 149 27.99 -24.81 -1.57
CA VAL A 149 27.36 -26.05 -1.10
C VAL A 149 26.41 -25.75 0.07
N LEU A 150 25.13 -26.04 -0.13
CA LEU A 150 24.05 -25.98 0.85
C LEU A 150 23.49 -27.37 1.10
N LEU A 151 23.67 -27.88 2.32
CA LEU A 151 23.05 -29.13 2.76
C LEU A 151 21.53 -28.97 2.78
N MET A 152 20.85 -29.56 1.81
CA MET A 152 19.41 -29.34 1.57
C MET A 152 18.51 -29.92 2.68
N GLU A 153 19.05 -30.80 3.53
CA GLU A 153 18.36 -31.32 4.73
C GLU A 153 18.36 -30.32 5.89
N GLU A 154 19.44 -29.55 6.07
CA GLU A 154 19.61 -28.63 7.22
C GLU A 154 19.22 -27.19 6.87
N PHE A 155 19.44 -26.76 5.63
CA PHE A 155 19.29 -25.37 5.24
C PHE A 155 17.86 -24.83 5.46
N PRO A 156 16.79 -25.58 5.14
CA PRO A 156 15.41 -25.16 5.46
C PRO A 156 15.17 -24.92 6.95
N GLN A 157 15.81 -25.70 7.83
CA GLN A 157 15.70 -25.52 9.28
C GLN A 157 16.43 -24.26 9.74
N LYS A 158 17.59 -23.97 9.14
CA LYS A 158 18.32 -22.71 9.37
C LYS A 158 17.52 -21.50 8.92
N LEU A 159 16.87 -21.56 7.75
CA LEU A 159 15.96 -20.52 7.26
C LEU A 159 14.79 -20.29 8.23
N ALA A 160 14.13 -21.36 8.67
CA ALA A 160 13.04 -21.28 9.64
C ALA A 160 13.49 -20.65 10.98
N ALA A 161 14.65 -21.08 11.50
CA ALA A 161 15.25 -20.49 12.70
C ALA A 161 15.62 -19.01 12.51
N GLY A 162 15.95 -18.60 11.28
CA GLY A 162 16.18 -17.21 10.88
C GLY A 162 14.93 -16.36 10.69
N GLY A 163 13.73 -16.90 10.95
CA GLY A 163 12.46 -16.19 10.82
C GLY A 163 11.78 -16.30 9.45
N TYR A 164 12.31 -17.13 8.55
CA TYR A 164 11.66 -17.37 7.26
C TYR A 164 10.48 -18.33 7.38
N SER A 165 9.39 -18.02 6.67
CA SER A 165 8.18 -18.85 6.62
C SER A 165 8.21 -19.80 5.42
N ARG A 166 8.06 -21.10 5.68
CA ARG A 166 7.96 -22.10 4.61
C ARG A 166 6.57 -22.06 4.01
N VAL A 167 6.49 -21.80 2.71
CA VAL A 167 5.24 -21.68 1.95
C VAL A 167 5.25 -22.59 0.72
N SER A 168 4.06 -22.85 0.19
CA SER A 168 3.94 -23.53 -1.09
C SER A 168 4.48 -22.64 -2.20
N LEU A 169 4.09 -21.37 -2.25
CA LEU A 169 4.48 -20.39 -3.26
C LEU A 169 5.03 -19.13 -2.58
N VAL A 170 6.19 -18.67 -3.02
CA VAL A 170 6.83 -17.46 -2.46
C VAL A 170 6.25 -16.23 -3.14
N GLU A 171 5.63 -15.36 -2.34
CA GLU A 171 5.01 -14.11 -2.78
C GLU A 171 5.56 -12.89 -2.02
N ASN A 172 5.92 -13.05 -0.74
CA ASN A 172 6.32 -11.94 0.14
C ASN A 172 7.74 -12.11 0.70
N PRO A 173 8.43 -11.01 1.05
CA PRO A 173 9.71 -11.08 1.77
C PRO A 173 9.61 -11.87 3.07
N GLY A 174 10.65 -12.64 3.37
CA GLY A 174 10.69 -13.56 4.52
C GLY A 174 10.05 -14.92 4.24
N GLU A 175 9.67 -15.23 3.01
CA GLU A 175 9.14 -16.54 2.63
C GLU A 175 10.17 -17.39 1.87
N PHE A 176 10.02 -18.72 1.96
CA PHE A 176 10.77 -19.66 1.13
C PHE A 176 9.94 -20.90 0.78
N SER A 177 10.28 -21.55 -0.33
CA SER A 177 9.70 -22.83 -0.76
C SER A 177 10.79 -23.76 -1.25
N LEU A 178 10.68 -25.04 -0.89
CA LEU A 178 11.59 -26.09 -1.36
C LEU A 178 10.81 -27.13 -2.15
N ARG A 179 11.18 -27.32 -3.42
CA ARG A 179 10.53 -28.24 -4.37
C ARG A 179 11.59 -29.03 -5.14
N GLY A 180 11.86 -30.26 -4.69
CA GLY A 180 12.91 -31.09 -5.29
C GLY A 180 14.28 -30.42 -5.14
N ASN A 181 14.93 -30.14 -6.26
CA ASN A 181 16.22 -29.44 -6.31
C ASN A 181 16.08 -27.91 -6.46
N ILE A 182 14.88 -27.35 -6.33
CA ILE A 182 14.64 -25.91 -6.46
C ILE A 182 14.31 -25.33 -5.10
N LEU A 183 15.05 -24.30 -4.69
CA LEU A 183 14.77 -23.47 -3.53
C LEU A 183 14.40 -22.06 -3.97
N ASP A 184 13.12 -21.70 -3.80
CA ASP A 184 12.66 -20.33 -3.96
C ASP A 184 12.75 -19.61 -2.61
N ILE A 185 13.32 -18.41 -2.57
CA ILE A 185 13.49 -17.62 -1.35
C ILE A 185 13.30 -16.13 -1.64
N PHE A 186 12.68 -15.40 -0.71
CA PHE A 186 12.56 -13.95 -0.80
C PHE A 186 13.25 -13.27 0.40
N PRO A 187 14.54 -12.94 0.30
CA PRO A 187 15.25 -12.25 1.37
C PRO A 187 14.69 -10.85 1.65
N PRO A 188 14.73 -10.37 2.91
CA PRO A 188 14.31 -9.01 3.25
C PRO A 188 15.05 -7.96 2.43
N GLY A 189 14.27 -7.21 1.64
CA GLY A 189 14.76 -6.10 0.83
C GLY A 189 15.56 -6.48 -0.40
N ALA A 190 15.48 -7.73 -0.84
CA ALA A 190 15.69 -8.04 -2.25
C ALA A 190 14.58 -7.36 -3.09
N PRO A 191 14.87 -6.87 -4.30
CA PRO A 191 13.85 -6.26 -5.16
C PRO A 191 12.83 -7.29 -5.68
N ASP A 192 13.30 -8.52 -5.92
CA ASP A 192 12.53 -9.65 -6.44
C ASP A 192 12.96 -10.94 -5.71
N PRO A 193 12.08 -11.96 -5.59
CA PRO A 193 12.46 -13.25 -5.04
C PRO A 193 13.44 -13.99 -5.95
N LEU A 194 14.19 -14.91 -5.36
CA LEU A 194 15.27 -15.66 -5.99
C LEU A 194 14.93 -17.15 -6.05
N ARG A 195 15.19 -17.75 -7.20
CA ARG A 195 15.10 -19.19 -7.46
C ARG A 195 16.51 -19.75 -7.57
N LEU A 196 16.85 -20.65 -6.67
CA LEU A 196 18.10 -21.39 -6.65
C LEU A 196 17.84 -22.78 -7.24
N GLU A 197 18.52 -23.11 -8.32
CA GLU A 197 18.55 -24.46 -8.90
C GLU A 197 19.78 -25.19 -8.33
N MET A 198 19.55 -26.34 -7.70
CA MET A 198 20.58 -27.14 -7.03
C MET A 198 20.98 -28.35 -7.87
N ALA A 199 22.26 -28.70 -7.84
CA ALA A 199 22.82 -29.94 -8.34
C ALA A 199 23.39 -30.75 -7.16
N GLY A 200 22.57 -31.64 -6.60
CA GLY A 200 22.86 -32.23 -5.29
C GLY A 200 22.75 -31.17 -4.20
N ASP A 201 23.85 -30.91 -3.49
CA ASP A 201 23.94 -29.84 -2.49
C ASP A 201 24.59 -28.57 -3.04
N GLU A 202 25.02 -28.52 -4.31
CA GLU A 202 25.69 -27.35 -4.89
C GLU A 202 24.70 -26.43 -5.63
N ILE A 203 24.84 -25.11 -5.48
CA ILE A 203 24.04 -24.13 -6.22
C ILE A 203 24.52 -24.07 -7.68
N GLU A 204 23.70 -24.54 -8.62
CA GLU A 204 24.00 -24.52 -10.05
C GLU A 204 23.65 -23.17 -10.68
N SER A 205 22.49 -22.60 -10.32
CA SER A 205 22.06 -21.30 -10.86
C SER A 205 21.20 -20.51 -9.88
N ILE A 206 21.29 -19.19 -9.95
CA ILE A 206 20.45 -18.27 -9.16
C ILE A 206 19.75 -17.32 -10.12
N ARG A 207 18.43 -17.25 -10.06
CA ARG A 207 17.62 -16.40 -10.95
C ARG A 207 16.62 -15.58 -10.15
N ARG A 208 16.42 -14.31 -10.51
CA ARG A 208 15.26 -13.55 -10.03
C ARG A 208 14.00 -14.10 -10.69
N PHE A 209 12.86 -14.06 -10.01
CA PHE A 209 11.58 -14.38 -10.63
C PHE A 209 10.49 -13.41 -10.19
N ASP A 210 9.46 -13.26 -11.02
CA ASP A 210 8.34 -12.39 -10.70
C ASP A 210 7.36 -13.12 -9.76
N ALA A 211 7.11 -12.55 -8.58
CA ALA A 211 6.30 -13.15 -7.52
C ALA A 211 4.84 -13.45 -7.95
N ALA A 212 4.29 -12.73 -8.94
CA ALA A 212 2.90 -12.93 -9.37
C ALA A 212 2.79 -14.03 -10.45
N SER A 213 3.64 -13.98 -11.47
CA SER A 213 3.65 -14.91 -12.60
C SER A 213 4.46 -16.17 -12.35
N GLN A 214 5.32 -16.16 -11.32
CA GLN A 214 6.22 -17.25 -10.92
C GLN A 214 7.23 -17.65 -12.01
N ARG A 215 7.48 -16.73 -12.96
CA ARG A 215 8.40 -16.90 -14.08
C ARG A 215 9.76 -16.32 -13.76
N SER A 216 10.79 -17.12 -14.02
CA SER A 216 12.18 -16.71 -13.88
C SER A 216 12.54 -15.62 -14.90
N GLY A 217 13.36 -14.67 -14.44
CA GLY A 217 13.93 -13.57 -15.21
C GLY A 217 15.45 -13.68 -15.23
N ALA A 218 16.14 -12.58 -14.96
CA ALA A 218 17.60 -12.47 -15.05
C ALA A 218 18.31 -13.36 -14.03
N SER A 219 19.43 -13.96 -14.46
CA SER A 219 20.37 -14.65 -13.59
C SER A 219 21.20 -13.66 -12.76
N VAL A 220 21.61 -14.09 -11.57
CA VAL A 220 22.52 -13.35 -10.69
C VAL A 220 23.61 -14.30 -10.19
N ASP A 221 24.82 -13.77 -9.96
CA ASP A 221 25.95 -14.60 -9.56
C ASP A 221 25.94 -14.92 -8.06
N ALA A 222 25.42 -13.99 -7.26
CA ALA A 222 25.34 -14.10 -5.81
C ALA A 222 24.22 -13.23 -5.23
N PHE A 223 23.84 -13.52 -3.98
CA PHE A 223 22.97 -12.68 -3.18
C PHE A 223 23.34 -12.75 -1.69
N VAL A 224 22.82 -11.79 -0.93
CA VAL A 224 23.02 -11.72 0.52
C VAL A 224 21.81 -12.32 1.22
N LEU A 225 22.05 -13.32 2.06
CA LEU A 225 21.09 -13.91 2.96
C LEU A 225 21.25 -13.28 4.35
N GLY A 226 20.28 -12.45 4.73
CA GLY A 226 20.11 -11.95 6.09
C GLY A 226 18.98 -12.68 6.83
N PRO A 227 18.79 -12.44 8.14
CA PRO A 227 17.64 -12.97 8.87
C PRO A 227 16.34 -12.30 8.42
N ALA A 228 15.22 -13.02 8.55
CA ALA A 228 13.85 -12.55 8.26
C ALA A 228 13.00 -12.36 9.53
N GLY A 229 13.62 -12.40 10.71
CA GLY A 229 13.01 -11.98 11.98
C GLY A 229 14.08 -11.38 12.89
N GLU A 230 13.68 -10.43 13.76
CA GLU A 230 14.59 -9.89 14.79
C GLU A 230 14.86 -10.91 15.91
N ILE A 231 13.98 -11.90 16.08
CA ILE A 231 14.13 -13.03 17.01
C ILE A 231 14.51 -14.29 16.23
N LEU A 232 15.74 -14.79 16.43
CA LEU A 232 16.17 -16.09 15.92
C LEU A 232 15.59 -17.20 16.83
N LEU A 233 14.96 -18.20 16.23
CA LEU A 233 14.26 -19.28 16.93
C LEU A 233 14.94 -20.63 16.71
N ASP A 234 16.07 -20.83 17.39
CA ASP A 234 16.58 -22.17 17.64
C ASP A 234 16.02 -22.76 18.95
N GLU A 235 16.23 -24.06 19.15
CA GLU A 235 15.76 -24.76 20.34
C GLU A 235 16.34 -24.19 21.65
N GLU A 236 17.57 -23.68 21.64
CA GLU A 236 18.22 -23.13 22.83
C GLU A 236 17.51 -21.84 23.28
N ARG A 237 17.31 -20.90 22.36
CA ARG A 237 16.63 -19.63 22.56
C ARG A 237 15.18 -19.81 22.92
N LEU A 238 14.49 -20.76 22.29
CA LEU A 238 13.11 -21.09 22.64
C LEU A 238 13.01 -21.61 24.07
N ASN A 239 13.91 -22.52 24.46
CA ASN A 239 13.95 -23.05 25.82
C ASN A 239 14.30 -21.95 26.85
N ARG A 240 15.22 -21.04 26.52
CA ARG A 240 15.53 -19.86 27.33
C ARG A 240 14.31 -18.96 27.51
N ALA A 241 13.64 -18.61 26.40
CA ALA A 241 12.45 -17.76 26.43
C ALA A 241 11.33 -18.36 27.27
N VAL A 242 11.05 -19.67 27.15
CA VAL A 242 10.04 -20.35 27.99
C VAL A 242 10.41 -20.27 29.48
N ARG A 243 11.70 -20.44 29.84
CA ARG A 243 12.15 -20.29 31.24
C ARG A 243 11.96 -18.84 31.73
N ASN A 244 12.35 -17.87 30.92
CA ASN A 244 12.26 -16.45 31.25
C ASN A 244 10.80 -15.99 31.38
N VAL A 245 9.90 -16.40 30.47
CA VAL A 245 8.45 -16.16 30.56
C VAL A 245 7.90 -16.72 31.87
N LYS A 246 8.27 -17.95 32.22
CA LYS A 246 7.83 -18.58 33.46
C LYS A 246 8.28 -17.82 34.70
N ARG A 247 9.50 -17.30 34.74
CA ARG A 247 10.01 -16.50 35.86
C ARG A 247 9.35 -15.14 35.94
N ARG A 248 9.28 -14.42 34.82
CA ARG A 248 8.63 -13.12 34.76
C ARG A 248 7.15 -13.21 35.12
N ALA A 249 6.45 -14.25 34.68
CA ALA A 249 5.05 -14.46 35.06
C ALA A 249 4.88 -14.69 36.56
N ASP A 250 5.84 -15.34 37.22
CA ASP A 250 5.85 -15.52 38.67
C ASP A 250 6.11 -14.18 39.38
N ASP A 251 7.06 -13.37 38.92
CA ASP A 251 7.34 -12.03 39.47
C ASP A 251 6.15 -11.05 39.32
N LEU A 252 5.33 -11.26 38.29
CA LEU A 252 4.13 -10.48 38.01
C LEU A 252 2.88 -11.03 38.72
N ASP A 253 3.00 -12.10 39.51
CA ASP A 253 1.89 -12.79 40.18
C ASP A 253 0.75 -13.19 39.22
N LEU A 254 1.10 -13.59 37.99
CA LEU A 254 0.11 -13.92 36.97
C LEU A 254 -0.58 -15.27 37.24
N PRO A 255 -1.85 -15.44 36.85
CA PRO A 255 -2.56 -16.71 36.96
C PRO A 255 -1.83 -17.85 36.25
N ARG A 256 -1.83 -19.03 36.87
CA ARG A 256 -1.17 -20.24 36.33
C ARG A 256 -1.67 -20.58 34.92
N GLU A 257 -2.96 -20.36 34.64
CA GLU A 257 -3.55 -20.59 33.31
C GLU A 257 -2.91 -19.71 32.24
N LEU A 258 -2.74 -18.42 32.50
CA LEU A 258 -2.10 -17.47 31.57
C LEU A 258 -0.62 -17.83 31.36
N ARG A 259 0.10 -18.19 32.43
CA ARG A 259 1.49 -18.64 32.37
C ARG A 259 1.66 -19.89 31.50
N SER A 260 0.81 -20.90 31.71
CA SER A 260 0.81 -22.12 30.91
C SER A 260 0.50 -21.82 29.45
N ARG A 261 -0.56 -21.02 29.20
CA ARG A 261 -0.95 -20.60 27.85
C ARG A 261 0.20 -19.91 27.13
N LEU A 262 0.85 -18.89 27.72
CA LEU A 262 1.99 -18.21 27.10
C LEU A 262 3.14 -19.16 26.79
N SER A 263 3.44 -20.08 27.70
CA SER A 263 4.54 -21.06 27.51
C SER A 263 4.22 -22.11 26.43
N GLU A 264 2.97 -22.56 26.36
CA GLU A 264 2.47 -23.52 25.36
C GLU A 264 2.40 -22.86 23.99
N THR A 265 1.77 -21.68 23.90
CA THR A 265 1.70 -20.89 22.66
C THR A 265 3.08 -20.58 22.12
N LEU A 266 4.05 -20.24 22.97
CA LEU A 266 5.42 -19.98 22.52
C LEU A 266 6.10 -21.23 21.94
N ARG A 267 5.79 -22.43 22.44
CA ARG A 267 6.30 -23.70 21.89
C ARG A 267 5.59 -24.10 20.60
N GLU A 268 4.28 -23.90 20.54
CA GLU A 268 3.44 -24.26 19.39
C GLU A 268 3.61 -23.30 18.20
N GLN A 269 3.72 -22.00 18.45
CA GLN A 269 3.83 -20.95 17.41
C GLN A 269 5.26 -20.72 16.94
N SER A 270 6.10 -21.75 16.94
CA SER A 270 7.48 -21.69 16.45
C SER A 270 7.52 -21.03 15.05
N ALA A 271 7.99 -19.77 15.01
CA ALA A 271 8.47 -19.00 13.85
C ALA A 271 7.64 -17.94 13.12
N THR A 272 6.34 -17.73 13.35
CA THR A 272 5.61 -16.80 12.44
C THR A 272 5.25 -15.43 13.02
N SER A 273 5.04 -15.27 14.33
CA SER A 273 4.38 -14.06 14.86
C SER A 273 4.84 -13.63 16.26
N LEU A 274 6.13 -13.41 16.47
CA LEU A 274 6.63 -12.87 17.74
C LEU A 274 6.88 -11.37 17.64
N ASN A 275 6.38 -10.63 18.61
CA ASN A 275 6.61 -9.20 18.73
C ASN A 275 8.08 -8.94 19.19
N PRO A 276 8.89 -8.19 18.43
CA PRO A 276 10.29 -7.90 18.78
C PRO A 276 10.47 -7.15 20.11
N ILE A 277 9.42 -6.59 20.71
CA ILE A 277 9.51 -6.09 22.09
C ILE A 277 9.97 -7.20 23.06
N PHE A 278 9.76 -8.47 22.75
CA PHE A 278 10.15 -9.58 23.63
C PHE A 278 11.56 -10.12 23.37
N LEU A 279 12.38 -9.45 22.54
CA LEU A 279 13.79 -9.77 22.28
C LEU A 279 14.58 -10.18 23.53
N PRO A 280 14.53 -9.47 24.68
CA PRO A 280 15.31 -9.83 25.87
C PRO A 280 15.10 -11.28 26.34
N LEU A 281 13.88 -11.83 26.18
CA LEU A 281 13.56 -13.18 26.63
C LEU A 281 14.33 -14.25 25.88
N PHE A 282 14.78 -13.98 24.66
CA PHE A 282 15.45 -14.95 23.79
C PHE A 282 16.98 -14.83 23.85
N TYR A 283 17.51 -13.62 24.10
CA TYR A 283 18.95 -13.35 24.03
C TYR A 283 19.63 -13.18 25.40
N GLU A 284 18.86 -13.02 26.48
CA GLU A 284 19.41 -12.81 27.83
C GLU A 284 18.84 -13.79 28.85
N GLU A 285 19.64 -14.14 29.86
CA GLU A 285 19.15 -14.91 31.00
C GLU A 285 18.44 -13.97 31.97
N TYR A 286 17.27 -14.37 32.48
CA TYR A 286 16.46 -13.51 33.33
C TYR A 286 17.13 -13.12 34.65
N ASP A 287 18.01 -13.98 35.18
CA ASP A 287 18.72 -13.75 36.45
C ASP A 287 20.10 -13.09 36.27
N ASP A 288 20.37 -12.43 35.13
CA ASP A 288 21.67 -11.78 34.92
C ASP A 288 21.96 -10.76 36.05
N PRO A 289 23.09 -10.89 36.79
CA PRO A 289 23.46 -9.95 37.84
C PRO A 289 23.59 -8.48 37.39
N ALA A 290 23.83 -8.24 36.10
CA ALA A 290 23.87 -6.90 35.51
C ALA A 290 22.47 -6.32 35.20
N GLY A 291 21.42 -7.14 35.32
CA GLY A 291 20.02 -6.80 35.09
C GLY A 291 19.50 -7.24 33.72
N PHE A 292 18.29 -7.78 33.69
CA PHE A 292 17.64 -8.31 32.50
C PHE A 292 17.38 -7.25 31.41
N GLY A 293 17.80 -7.56 30.19
CA GLY A 293 17.69 -6.72 29.00
C GLY A 293 18.73 -5.61 28.91
N ARG A 294 19.79 -5.59 29.73
CA ARG A 294 20.72 -4.45 29.84
C ARG A 294 22.07 -4.63 29.13
N ARG A 295 22.46 -5.86 28.76
CA ARG A 295 23.88 -6.13 28.44
C ARG A 295 24.14 -6.69 27.04
N ASN A 296 23.33 -7.65 26.59
CA ASN A 296 23.65 -8.40 25.37
C ASN A 296 22.90 -7.86 24.15
N LEU A 297 21.74 -7.23 24.35
CA LEU A 297 21.03 -6.58 23.25
C LEU A 297 21.81 -5.40 22.69
N SER A 298 21.78 -5.28 21.37
CA SER A 298 22.37 -4.14 20.66
C SER A 298 21.34 -3.04 20.44
N SER A 299 21.83 -1.91 19.97
CA SER A 299 21.07 -0.78 19.45
C SER A 299 21.39 -0.60 17.97
N VAL A 300 20.60 0.22 17.26
CA VAL A 300 20.91 0.55 15.86
C VAL A 300 22.31 1.15 15.71
N PHE A 301 22.81 1.86 16.72
CA PHE A 301 24.15 2.47 16.74
C PHE A 301 25.28 1.45 16.62
N ASP A 302 25.08 0.22 17.12
CA ASP A 302 26.10 -0.83 17.05
C ASP A 302 26.26 -1.40 15.62
N TYR A 303 25.30 -1.16 14.73
CA TYR A 303 25.33 -1.55 13.32
C TYR A 303 25.90 -0.46 12.41
N LEU A 304 26.11 0.75 12.92
CA LEU A 304 26.56 1.89 12.15
C LEU A 304 28.10 1.90 11.98
N PRO A 305 28.61 2.29 10.80
CA PRO A 305 30.04 2.55 10.63
C PRO A 305 30.52 3.67 11.55
N ARG A 306 31.73 3.55 12.12
CA ARG A 306 32.29 4.55 13.07
C ARG A 306 32.54 5.93 12.48
N ASN A 307 32.73 6.03 11.17
CA ASN A 307 32.95 7.29 10.45
C ASN A 307 31.63 7.95 9.97
N SER A 308 30.50 7.53 10.51
CA SER A 308 29.20 8.07 10.12
C SER A 308 28.99 9.49 10.64
N LEU A 309 28.33 10.32 9.83
CA LEU A 309 27.89 11.66 10.23
C LEU A 309 26.41 11.64 10.63
N PHE A 310 26.10 12.15 11.82
CA PHE A 310 24.71 12.30 12.27
C PHE A 310 24.15 13.66 11.85
N VAL A 311 22.97 13.65 11.26
CA VAL A 311 22.20 14.84 10.93
C VAL A 311 20.95 14.86 11.82
N ILE A 312 20.93 15.75 12.81
CA ILE A 312 19.80 15.89 13.73
C ILE A 312 18.85 16.95 13.17
N ASN A 313 17.71 16.50 12.66
CA ASN A 313 16.68 17.38 12.14
C ASN A 313 15.82 17.90 13.31
N ASP A 314 15.90 19.19 13.61
CA ASP A 314 15.23 19.84 14.74
C ASP A 314 15.54 19.21 16.12
N PRO A 315 16.71 19.56 16.72
CA PRO A 315 17.11 19.02 18.03
C PRO A 315 16.07 19.22 19.14
N LEU A 316 15.39 20.37 19.18
CA LEU A 316 14.33 20.63 20.17
C LEU A 316 13.10 19.74 19.93
N GLY A 317 12.73 19.54 18.66
CA GLY A 317 11.69 18.58 18.28
C GLY A 317 12.05 17.16 18.70
N VAL A 318 13.31 16.75 18.57
CA VAL A 318 13.81 15.46 19.04
C VAL A 318 13.70 15.34 20.57
N GLU A 319 14.11 16.35 21.34
CA GLU A 319 13.94 16.37 22.80
C GLU A 319 12.46 16.22 23.22
N GLN A 320 11.55 16.94 22.56
CA GLN A 320 10.11 16.82 22.83
C GLN A 320 9.58 15.43 22.47
N ALA A 321 9.98 14.90 21.31
CA ALA A 321 9.58 13.57 20.89
C ALA A 321 10.05 12.49 21.87
N GLN A 322 11.19 12.70 22.54
CA GLN A 322 11.70 11.78 23.55
C GLN A 322 10.77 11.68 24.76
N GLN A 323 10.30 12.84 25.24
CA GLN A 323 9.38 12.92 26.36
C GLN A 323 8.04 12.27 26.00
N ASP A 324 7.54 12.54 24.79
CA ASP A 324 6.28 11.99 24.30
C ASP A 324 6.33 10.46 24.15
N VAL A 325 7.43 9.92 23.62
CA VAL A 325 7.66 8.48 23.48
C VAL A 325 7.76 7.80 24.85
N SER A 326 8.57 8.35 25.76
CA SER A 326 8.72 7.81 27.12
C SER A 326 7.38 7.81 27.87
N ALA A 327 6.63 8.92 27.83
CA ALA A 327 5.31 9.02 28.44
C ALA A 327 4.29 8.03 27.82
N GLY A 328 4.39 7.80 26.50
CA GLY A 328 3.59 6.80 25.80
C GLY A 328 3.88 5.38 26.29
N ILE A 329 5.15 5.03 26.45
CA ILE A 329 5.58 3.71 26.95
C ILE A 329 5.14 3.51 28.40
N ASP A 330 5.36 4.50 29.28
CA ASP A 330 4.96 4.44 30.69
C ASP A 330 3.44 4.24 30.83
N LYS A 331 2.66 4.96 30.02
CA LYS A 331 1.20 4.80 29.97
C LYS A 331 0.80 3.38 29.55
N LEU A 332 1.50 2.80 28.57
CA LEU A 332 1.25 1.45 28.07
C LEU A 332 1.62 0.39 29.12
N LEU A 333 2.77 0.53 29.78
CA LEU A 333 3.20 -0.37 30.85
C LEU A 333 2.30 -0.28 32.09
N TYR A 334 1.89 0.93 32.48
CA TYR A 334 0.94 1.15 33.58
C TYR A 334 -0.37 0.42 33.32
N LYS A 335 -0.89 0.50 32.09
CA LYS A 335 -2.10 -0.23 31.68
C LYS A 335 -1.92 -1.74 31.71
N ALA A 336 -0.79 -2.25 31.20
CA ALA A 336 -0.48 -3.68 31.24
C ALA A 336 -0.46 -4.21 32.67
N LYS A 337 0.16 -3.45 33.59
CA LYS A 337 0.20 -3.75 35.02
C LYS A 337 -1.20 -3.73 35.65
N ALA A 338 -2.01 -2.72 35.37
CA ALA A 338 -3.38 -2.62 35.89
C ALA A 338 -4.30 -3.74 35.38
N GLY A 339 -4.08 -4.19 34.14
CA GLY A 339 -4.84 -5.26 33.49
C GLY A 339 -4.37 -6.68 33.80
N GLY A 340 -3.36 -6.87 34.66
CA GLY A 340 -2.81 -8.19 34.97
C GLY A 340 -2.26 -8.92 33.74
N ARG A 341 -1.67 -8.19 32.79
CA ARG A 341 -1.09 -8.75 31.56
C ARG A 341 0.40 -9.06 31.74
N PHE A 342 0.93 -9.91 30.88
CA PHE A 342 2.37 -10.13 30.79
C PHE A 342 3.06 -8.93 30.12
N TYR A 343 4.11 -8.39 30.74
CA TYR A 343 4.90 -7.29 30.18
C TYR A 343 6.36 -7.34 30.66
N LEU A 344 7.23 -6.65 29.94
CA LEU A 344 8.63 -6.42 30.30
C LEU A 344 8.84 -4.97 30.74
N GLU A 345 9.85 -4.73 31.58
CA GLU A 345 10.19 -3.39 32.07
C GLU A 345 10.85 -2.53 30.98
N HIS A 346 10.66 -1.20 31.05
CA HIS A 346 11.21 -0.21 30.11
C HIS A 346 12.69 -0.42 29.80
N ALA A 347 13.51 -0.57 30.85
CA ALA A 347 14.96 -0.67 30.74
C ALA A 347 15.45 -1.88 29.93
N GLY A 348 14.62 -2.92 29.77
CA GLY A 348 14.96 -4.08 28.94
C GLY A 348 14.65 -3.87 27.44
N LEU A 349 13.81 -2.89 27.11
CA LEU A 349 13.22 -2.73 25.78
C LEU A 349 13.82 -1.55 25.01
N TYR A 350 14.06 -0.45 25.73
CA TYR A 350 14.50 0.81 25.16
C TYR A 350 15.83 1.25 25.78
N LEU A 351 16.55 2.09 25.04
CA LEU A 351 17.63 2.89 25.59
C LEU A 351 17.03 4.07 26.35
N ASP A 352 17.46 4.23 27.60
CA ASP A 352 17.15 5.42 28.39
C ASP A 352 17.87 6.64 27.81
N GLU A 353 17.48 7.83 28.27
CA GLU A 353 17.95 9.12 27.74
C GLU A 353 19.47 9.30 27.80
N GLU A 354 20.08 9.03 28.95
CA GLU A 354 21.52 9.25 29.13
C GLU A 354 22.37 8.27 28.28
N PRO A 355 22.10 6.95 28.23
CA PRO A 355 22.75 6.04 27.30
C PRO A 355 22.57 6.42 25.83
N LEU A 356 21.36 6.82 25.42
CA LEU A 356 21.07 7.22 24.04
C LEU A 356 21.93 8.42 23.63
N ARG A 357 21.96 9.46 24.48
CA ARG A 357 22.75 10.66 24.23
C ARG A 357 24.24 10.36 24.14
N LYS A 358 24.78 9.54 25.04
CA LYS A 358 26.19 9.10 25.00
C LYS A 358 26.53 8.42 23.67
N ARG A 359 25.67 7.52 23.19
CA ARG A 359 25.86 6.85 21.90
C ARG A 359 25.81 7.81 20.72
N MET A 360 25.02 8.87 20.79
CA MET A 360 24.97 9.91 19.75
C MET A 360 26.20 10.81 19.78
N ASP A 361 26.71 11.14 20.96
CA ASP A 361 27.89 11.99 21.16
C ASP A 361 29.20 11.32 20.68
N ASP A 362 29.20 10.00 20.49
CA ASP A 362 30.33 9.25 19.88
C ASP A 362 30.53 9.59 18.39
N PHE A 363 29.55 10.21 17.74
CA PHE A 363 29.58 10.58 16.33
C PHE A 363 29.66 12.10 16.15
N GLN A 364 30.24 12.51 15.02
CA GLN A 364 30.16 13.90 14.60
C GLN A 364 28.71 14.25 14.19
N GLN A 365 28.24 15.44 14.56
CA GLN A 365 26.85 15.85 14.35
C GLN A 365 26.72 17.16 13.57
N VAL A 366 25.69 17.23 12.72
CA VAL A 366 25.17 18.44 12.09
C VAL A 366 23.74 18.63 12.54
N TRP A 367 23.41 19.79 13.07
CA TRP A 367 22.06 20.11 13.53
C TRP A 367 21.34 20.98 12.52
N PHE A 368 20.07 20.69 12.25
CA PHE A 368 19.18 21.58 11.52
C PHE A 368 18.20 22.22 12.48
N SER A 369 18.62 23.34 13.07
CA SER A 369 17.80 24.09 14.02
C SER A 369 16.90 25.11 13.32
N GLY A 370 15.76 25.41 13.95
CA GLY A 370 14.92 26.55 13.57
C GLY A 370 15.58 27.90 13.90
N LEU A 371 14.80 28.98 13.83
CA LEU A 371 15.22 30.30 14.32
C LEU A 371 15.27 30.27 15.86
N THR A 372 16.42 29.95 16.44
CA THR A 372 16.67 30.09 17.87
C THR A 372 17.23 31.49 18.17
N LEU A 373 16.85 32.04 19.33
CA LEU A 373 17.53 33.20 19.92
C LEU A 373 18.98 32.79 20.21
N ASP A 374 19.95 33.57 19.74
CA ASP A 374 21.35 33.31 20.02
C ASP A 374 21.57 33.19 21.52
N ASP A 375 22.02 32.00 21.97
CA ASP A 375 22.62 31.85 23.29
C ASP A 375 24.11 32.17 23.14
N PRO A 376 24.57 33.36 23.57
CA PRO A 376 25.97 33.77 23.45
C PRO A 376 26.95 32.90 24.26
N LYS A 377 26.48 31.88 24.99
CA LYS A 377 27.31 30.92 25.73
C LYS A 377 27.54 29.59 25.00
N SER A 378 26.85 29.32 23.88
CA SER A 378 27.05 28.09 23.13
C SER A 378 28.30 28.20 22.24
N ALA A 379 29.28 27.33 22.45
CA ALA A 379 30.53 27.28 21.66
C ALA A 379 30.38 26.51 20.32
N VAL A 380 29.15 26.19 19.90
CA VAL A 380 28.85 25.43 18.68
C VAL A 380 29.01 26.35 17.45
N PRO A 381 29.81 25.98 16.43
CA PRO A 381 29.87 26.71 15.17
C PRO A 381 28.49 26.77 14.49
N VAL A 382 28.03 27.97 14.14
CA VAL A 382 26.74 28.21 13.50
C VAL A 382 26.94 28.68 12.05
N VAL A 383 26.23 28.04 11.12
CA VAL A 383 26.19 28.40 9.70
C VAL A 383 24.77 28.80 9.34
N ASN A 384 24.58 30.01 8.82
CA ASN A 384 23.26 30.53 8.46
C ASN A 384 22.98 30.37 6.97
N PHE A 385 21.83 29.79 6.64
CA PHE A 385 21.29 29.73 5.30
C PHE A 385 20.10 30.68 5.16
N ASP A 386 19.98 31.33 4.01
CA ASP A 386 18.80 32.13 3.66
C ASP A 386 17.93 31.28 2.73
N THR A 387 16.92 30.62 3.31
CA THR A 387 15.85 29.96 2.56
C THR A 387 14.54 30.70 2.72
N ARG A 388 13.82 30.83 1.61
CA ARG A 388 12.47 31.39 1.60
C ARG A 388 11.49 30.25 1.31
N PRO A 389 10.57 29.92 2.25
CA PRO A 389 9.45 29.07 1.93
C PRO A 389 8.57 29.82 0.95
N GLU A 390 8.35 29.24 -0.21
CA GLU A 390 7.45 29.83 -1.19
C GLU A 390 6.06 29.24 -1.02
N VAL A 391 5.33 29.77 -0.04
CA VAL A 391 3.91 29.43 0.11
C VAL A 391 3.12 30.36 -0.81
N PRO A 392 2.46 29.88 -1.87
CA PRO A 392 1.30 30.61 -2.35
C PRO A 392 0.26 30.53 -1.24
N VAL A 393 0.07 31.62 -0.50
CA VAL A 393 -0.95 31.70 0.56
C VAL A 393 -2.30 31.32 -0.06
N PRO A 394 -2.97 30.25 0.40
CA PRO A 394 -4.35 30.01 0.02
C PRO A 394 -5.17 31.10 0.69
N GLY A 395 -5.50 32.16 -0.05
CA GLY A 395 -6.43 33.17 0.41
C GLY A 395 -7.76 32.50 0.76
N THR A 396 -8.19 32.65 2.02
CA THR A 396 -9.48 32.24 2.59
C THR A 396 -10.64 32.96 1.91
N SER A 397 -10.94 32.59 0.67
CA SER A 397 -12.10 33.04 -0.08
C SER A 397 -12.45 31.96 -1.09
N PHE A 398 -13.54 31.23 -0.82
CA PHE A 398 -14.14 30.28 -1.75
C PHE A 398 -14.88 31.07 -2.84
N GLY A 399 -14.53 30.87 -4.11
CA GLY A 399 -15.19 31.52 -5.26
C GLY A 399 -14.42 31.39 -6.57
N ASP A 400 -15.18 31.26 -7.66
CA ASP A 400 -14.84 30.96 -9.06
C ASP A 400 -13.55 31.63 -9.62
N GLY A 401 -12.75 30.86 -10.39
CA GLY A 401 -11.68 31.38 -11.25
C GLY A 401 -10.22 31.29 -10.74
N LYS A 402 -9.91 30.43 -9.76
CA LYS A 402 -8.61 30.47 -9.05
C LYS A 402 -7.42 29.84 -9.80
N GLU A 403 -7.58 28.74 -10.54
CA GLU A 403 -6.43 27.95 -11.03
C GLU A 403 -5.58 28.67 -12.09
N GLU A 404 -6.22 29.33 -13.06
CA GLU A 404 -5.49 30.17 -14.03
C GLU A 404 -4.74 31.33 -13.35
N SER A 405 -5.28 31.91 -12.27
CA SER A 405 -4.64 33.03 -11.56
C SER A 405 -3.42 32.60 -10.71
N HIS A 406 -3.43 31.37 -10.17
CA HIS A 406 -2.33 30.84 -9.37
C HIS A 406 -1.15 30.41 -10.23
N LEU A 407 -1.43 29.75 -11.36
CA LEU A 407 -0.40 29.37 -12.32
C LEU A 407 0.21 30.61 -13.00
N GLY A 408 -0.60 31.61 -13.37
CA GLY A 408 -0.11 32.88 -13.93
C GLY A 408 0.86 33.63 -12.99
N ARG A 409 0.52 33.76 -11.70
CA ARG A 409 1.42 34.36 -10.70
C ARG A 409 2.70 33.56 -10.52
N THR A 410 2.62 32.24 -10.56
CA THR A 410 3.80 31.38 -10.45
C THR A 410 4.69 31.51 -11.67
N ALA A 411 4.10 31.60 -12.87
CA ALA A 411 4.82 31.86 -14.11
C ALA A 411 5.58 33.21 -14.09
N GLU A 412 4.97 34.28 -13.59
CA GLU A 412 5.64 35.59 -13.43
C GLU A 412 6.89 35.50 -12.54
N LYS A 413 6.81 34.73 -11.44
CA LYS A 413 7.96 34.52 -10.56
C LYS A 413 9.07 33.69 -11.20
N ILE A 414 8.69 32.61 -11.90
CA ILE A 414 9.63 31.79 -12.67
C ILE A 414 10.37 32.68 -13.69
N GLN A 415 9.66 33.54 -14.42
CA GLN A 415 10.28 34.50 -15.33
C GLN A 415 11.27 35.42 -14.61
N GLY A 416 10.91 35.93 -13.43
CA GLY A 416 11.78 36.76 -12.59
C GLY A 416 13.08 36.05 -12.18
N TRP A 417 13.03 34.79 -11.75
CA TRP A 417 14.23 34.03 -11.38
C TRP A 417 15.11 33.68 -12.58
N LEU A 418 14.49 33.28 -13.70
CA LEU A 418 15.22 33.01 -14.95
C LEU A 418 15.95 34.26 -15.45
N ALA A 419 15.33 35.44 -15.33
CA ALA A 419 15.95 36.73 -15.66
C ALA A 419 17.12 37.09 -14.73
N GLN A 420 17.09 36.64 -13.47
CA GLN A 420 18.20 36.76 -12.52
C GLN A 420 19.31 35.71 -12.74
N GLY A 421 19.19 34.85 -13.75
CA GLY A 421 20.17 33.79 -14.03
C GLY A 421 20.07 32.57 -13.11
N ARG A 422 18.96 32.42 -12.37
CA ARG A 422 18.75 31.31 -11.43
C ARG A 422 18.09 30.13 -12.16
N PRO A 423 18.62 28.90 -12.05
CA PRO A 423 17.93 27.71 -12.53
C PRO A 423 16.71 27.40 -11.64
N VAL A 424 15.64 26.95 -12.28
CA VAL A 424 14.37 26.62 -11.62
C VAL A 424 14.06 25.15 -11.88
N PHE A 425 13.81 24.40 -10.81
CA PHE A 425 13.43 22.98 -10.86
C PHE A 425 11.99 22.83 -10.42
N PHE A 426 11.14 22.43 -11.36
CA PHE A 426 9.74 22.17 -11.12
C PHE A 426 9.51 20.66 -11.03
N VAL A 427 8.97 20.21 -9.89
CA VAL A 427 8.79 18.81 -9.55
C VAL A 427 7.30 18.46 -9.61
N SER A 428 6.97 17.49 -10.45
CA SER A 428 5.61 17.00 -10.70
C SER A 428 5.50 15.53 -10.29
N PRO A 429 4.43 15.13 -9.58
CA PRO A 429 4.25 13.76 -9.05
C PRO A 429 4.42 12.63 -10.06
N THR A 430 3.88 12.80 -11.27
CA THR A 430 3.73 11.74 -12.27
C THR A 430 4.21 12.16 -13.66
N PRO A 431 4.49 11.19 -14.56
CA PRO A 431 4.79 11.47 -15.96
C PRO A 431 3.68 12.26 -16.66
N GLU A 432 2.42 11.91 -16.39
CA GLU A 432 1.23 12.58 -16.92
C GLU A 432 1.14 14.02 -16.43
N ASP A 433 1.34 14.25 -15.13
CA ASP A 433 1.39 15.60 -14.56
C ASP A 433 2.56 16.41 -15.12
N THR A 434 3.72 15.78 -15.34
CA THR A 434 4.89 16.43 -15.95
C THR A 434 4.60 16.87 -17.39
N ALA A 435 3.97 16.01 -18.19
CA ALA A 435 3.58 16.33 -19.56
C ALA A 435 2.52 17.44 -19.60
N ARG A 436 1.51 17.35 -18.73
CA ARG A 436 0.49 18.38 -18.54
C ARG A 436 1.12 19.73 -18.17
N MET A 437 2.02 19.74 -17.20
CA MET A 437 2.69 20.95 -16.73
C MET A 437 3.57 21.58 -17.83
N GLN A 438 4.21 20.75 -18.64
CA GLN A 438 4.98 21.23 -19.80
C GLN A 438 4.08 22.00 -20.79
N HIS A 439 2.89 21.46 -21.10
CA HIS A 439 1.92 22.13 -21.97
C HIS A 439 1.40 23.44 -21.36
N LEU A 440 1.08 23.44 -20.07
CA LEU A 440 0.58 24.61 -19.36
C LEU A 440 1.63 25.74 -19.31
N LEU A 441 2.87 25.44 -18.91
CA LEU A 441 3.97 26.43 -18.84
C LEU A 441 4.34 26.98 -20.22
N ALA A 442 4.27 26.18 -21.27
CA ALA A 442 4.48 26.64 -22.65
C ALA A 442 3.47 27.73 -23.05
N GLY A 443 2.22 27.64 -22.60
CA GLY A 443 1.18 28.66 -22.80
C GLY A 443 1.52 30.03 -22.19
N TYR A 444 2.35 30.06 -21.14
CA TYR A 444 2.85 31.27 -20.48
C TYR A 444 4.23 31.73 -20.99
N GLY A 445 4.74 31.14 -22.08
CA GLY A 445 6.05 31.48 -22.64
C GLY A 445 7.23 30.93 -21.85
N LEU A 446 7.02 29.88 -21.06
CA LEU A 446 8.05 29.22 -20.24
C LEU A 446 8.34 27.81 -20.79
N PRO A 447 9.21 27.67 -21.82
CA PRO A 447 9.60 26.36 -22.32
C PRO A 447 10.44 25.62 -21.27
N ALA A 448 9.95 24.47 -20.81
CA ALA A 448 10.60 23.66 -19.79
C ALA A 448 11.30 22.43 -20.42
N ARG A 449 12.51 22.13 -19.93
CA ARG A 449 13.28 20.95 -20.31
C ARG A 449 12.94 19.80 -19.38
N MET A 450 12.45 18.69 -19.94
CA MET A 450 12.18 17.47 -19.17
C MET A 450 13.47 16.76 -18.78
N LEU A 451 13.51 16.28 -17.54
CA LEU A 451 14.60 15.48 -16.99
C LEU A 451 14.18 14.01 -16.85
N SER A 452 15.07 13.09 -17.24
CA SER A 452 14.82 11.64 -17.12
C SER A 452 14.80 11.21 -15.65
N PRO A 453 13.77 10.47 -15.17
CA PRO A 453 13.65 9.98 -13.79
C PRO A 453 14.85 9.18 -13.28
N GLU A 454 15.61 8.55 -14.17
CA GLU A 454 16.72 7.69 -13.81
C GLU A 454 17.96 8.46 -13.34
N THR A 455 18.10 9.72 -13.77
CA THR A 455 19.24 10.56 -13.38
C THR A 455 18.95 11.25 -12.03
N PRO A 456 19.81 11.13 -11.01
CA PRO A 456 19.66 11.87 -9.76
C PRO A 456 19.64 13.38 -9.98
N LEU A 457 18.71 14.08 -9.33
CA LEU A 457 18.55 15.53 -9.54
C LEU A 457 19.80 16.31 -9.13
N LEU A 458 20.54 15.83 -8.12
CA LEU A 458 21.77 16.46 -7.66
C LEU A 458 22.86 16.51 -8.75
N GLU A 459 22.97 15.49 -9.59
CA GLU A 459 23.95 15.45 -10.69
C GLU A 459 23.70 16.57 -11.71
N ILE A 460 22.41 16.81 -12.00
CA ILE A 460 21.96 17.85 -12.93
C ILE A 460 22.17 19.23 -12.32
N ILE A 461 21.87 19.40 -11.03
CA ILE A 461 22.08 20.65 -10.29
C ILE A 461 23.57 21.05 -10.28
N GLN A 462 24.49 20.08 -10.22
CA GLN A 462 25.91 20.36 -10.26
C GLN A 462 26.43 20.75 -11.65
N ASN A 463 25.77 20.26 -12.71
CA ASN A 463 26.13 20.48 -14.10
C ASN A 463 24.91 20.94 -14.93
N PRO A 464 24.33 22.13 -14.66
CA PRO A 464 23.06 22.54 -15.27
C PRO A 464 23.13 22.85 -16.78
N GLY A 465 24.35 22.85 -17.38
CA GLY A 465 24.58 23.30 -18.75
C GLY A 465 24.69 24.84 -18.87
N GLU A 466 24.92 25.36 -20.07
CA GLU A 466 24.99 26.81 -20.31
C GLU A 466 23.57 27.43 -20.36
N GLY A 467 23.26 28.36 -19.44
CA GLY A 467 22.04 29.19 -19.43
C GLY A 467 21.12 28.99 -18.21
N SER A 468 20.27 29.99 -17.91
CA SER A 468 19.18 29.86 -16.94
C SER A 468 18.01 29.10 -17.57
N VAL A 469 17.78 27.87 -17.11
CA VAL A 469 16.79 26.94 -17.70
C VAL A 469 15.76 26.55 -16.64
N LEU A 470 14.51 26.40 -17.08
CA LEU A 470 13.43 25.77 -16.33
C LEU A 470 13.45 24.26 -16.59
N PHE A 471 13.64 23.47 -15.54
CA PHE A 471 13.63 22.02 -15.60
C PHE A 471 12.32 21.48 -15.04
N LEU A 472 11.77 20.47 -15.71
CA LEU A 472 10.62 19.70 -15.25
C LEU A 472 11.06 18.28 -14.91
N ARG A 473 10.63 17.79 -13.75
CA ARG A 473 11.06 16.50 -13.21
C ARG A 473 9.90 15.72 -12.60
N GLU A 474 9.76 14.46 -12.99
CA GLU A 474 8.93 13.48 -12.27
C GLU A 474 9.51 13.23 -10.87
N GLY A 475 8.68 13.35 -9.85
CA GLY A 475 9.01 13.08 -8.45
C GLY A 475 8.13 13.86 -7.48
N LYS A 476 8.43 13.77 -6.19
CA LYS A 476 7.71 14.51 -5.16
C LYS A 476 8.65 15.30 -4.28
N LEU A 477 8.20 16.49 -3.92
CA LEU A 477 8.89 17.39 -3.03
C LEU A 477 7.89 17.92 -2.00
N SER A 478 8.21 17.80 -0.72
CA SER A 478 7.31 18.16 0.39
C SER A 478 6.89 19.64 0.43
N GLY A 479 7.61 20.51 -0.28
CA GLY A 479 7.24 21.89 -0.51
C GLY A 479 8.27 22.65 -1.35
N SER A 480 7.88 23.82 -1.82
CA SER A 480 8.67 24.73 -2.64
C SER A 480 9.61 25.56 -1.78
N PHE A 481 10.83 25.78 -2.26
CA PHE A 481 11.82 26.58 -1.56
C PHE A 481 12.80 27.25 -2.52
N VAL A 482 13.28 28.41 -2.10
CA VAL A 482 14.36 29.13 -2.79
C VAL A 482 15.56 29.25 -1.87
N LEU A 483 16.74 28.89 -2.39
CA LEU A 483 18.04 29.09 -1.76
C LEU A 483 18.70 30.32 -2.40
N GLU A 484 18.85 31.41 -1.65
CA GLU A 484 19.43 32.66 -2.18
C GLU A 484 20.91 32.50 -2.57
N SER A 485 21.65 31.65 -1.86
CA SER A 485 23.01 31.22 -2.20
C SER A 485 23.05 29.69 -2.11
N PRO A 486 23.20 28.94 -3.22
CA PRO A 486 23.77 29.35 -4.53
C PRO A 486 22.82 29.97 -5.58
N GLY A 487 21.56 30.29 -5.24
CA GLY A 487 20.60 30.87 -6.19
C GLY A 487 19.80 29.82 -6.94
N LEU A 488 19.19 28.88 -6.22
CA LEU A 488 18.37 27.79 -6.76
C LEU A 488 16.91 27.96 -6.34
N ALA A 489 15.98 27.66 -7.24
CA ALA A 489 14.55 27.59 -6.92
C ALA A 489 14.00 26.19 -7.20
N PHE A 490 13.30 25.63 -6.22
CA PHE A 490 12.57 24.37 -6.33
C PHE A 490 11.09 24.65 -6.13
N LEU A 491 10.28 24.22 -7.09
CA LEU A 491 8.83 24.33 -7.06
C LEU A 491 8.22 22.93 -7.04
N SER A 492 7.27 22.73 -6.14
CA SER A 492 6.42 21.54 -6.10
C SER A 492 5.08 21.88 -6.75
N GLU A 493 4.60 21.01 -7.64
CA GLU A 493 3.24 21.13 -8.19
C GLU A 493 2.17 21.14 -7.09
N GLU A 494 2.41 20.42 -5.99
CA GLU A 494 1.50 20.30 -4.84
C GLU A 494 1.31 21.60 -4.06
N ASP A 495 2.16 22.62 -4.27
CA ASP A 495 1.94 23.96 -3.71
C ASP A 495 1.08 24.84 -4.62
N ILE A 496 1.05 24.57 -5.93
CA ILE A 496 0.31 25.36 -6.93
C ILE A 496 -1.10 24.82 -7.11
N PHE A 497 -1.26 23.50 -7.07
CA PHE A 497 -2.53 22.78 -7.20
C PHE A 497 -2.89 22.07 -5.89
N VAL A 498 -4.14 21.64 -5.74
CA VAL A 498 -4.58 20.86 -4.56
C VAL A 498 -3.65 19.65 -4.37
N LYS A 499 -3.16 19.45 -3.13
CA LYS A 499 -2.26 18.34 -2.78
C LYS A 499 -2.79 17.00 -3.30
N LYS A 500 -2.08 16.41 -4.27
CA LYS A 500 -2.34 15.06 -4.78
C LYS A 500 -1.47 14.04 -4.05
N THR A 501 -2.08 13.04 -3.41
CA THR A 501 -1.37 12.04 -2.60
C THR A 501 -0.68 10.97 -3.48
N PRO A 502 0.39 10.30 -3.02
CA PRO A 502 1.42 9.74 -3.88
C PRO A 502 1.24 8.31 -4.40
N ARG A 503 1.51 8.16 -5.70
CA ARG A 503 2.01 7.03 -6.52
C ARG A 503 2.98 5.96 -5.95
N ARG A 504 2.64 4.71 -5.59
CA ARG A 504 3.57 3.55 -5.54
C ARG A 504 3.35 2.74 -6.82
N ARG A 505 4.36 2.67 -7.69
CA ARG A 505 4.30 1.82 -8.90
C ARG A 505 4.19 0.34 -8.49
N VAL A 506 2.98 -0.18 -8.44
CA VAL A 506 2.71 -1.62 -8.43
C VAL A 506 2.52 -2.03 -9.89
N ARG A 507 3.40 -2.92 -10.39
CA ARG A 507 3.23 -3.48 -11.73
C ARG A 507 1.86 -4.18 -11.80
N PRO A 508 1.08 -4.00 -12.88
CA PRO A 508 -0.20 -4.67 -13.02
C PRO A 508 0.03 -6.19 -12.97
N ARG A 509 -0.56 -6.84 -11.95
CA ARG A 509 -0.48 -8.29 -11.76
C ARG A 509 -1.30 -8.96 -12.87
N HIS A 510 -0.64 -9.70 -13.75
CA HIS A 510 -1.34 -10.61 -14.65
C HIS A 510 -1.72 -11.87 -13.86
N GLU A 511 -2.99 -11.99 -13.47
CA GLU A 511 -3.45 -13.17 -12.75
C GLU A 511 -3.88 -14.28 -13.70
N GLY A 512 -3.09 -15.35 -13.71
CA GLY A 512 -3.57 -16.69 -14.06
C GLY A 512 -4.41 -17.24 -12.90
N TYR A 513 -5.68 -16.82 -12.82
CA TYR A 513 -6.67 -17.28 -11.81
C TYR A 513 -6.81 -18.82 -11.70
N PHE A 514 -6.30 -19.57 -12.69
CA PHE A 514 -6.47 -21.02 -12.81
C PHE A 514 -5.52 -21.84 -11.91
N LEU A 515 -4.36 -21.31 -11.50
CA LEU A 515 -3.33 -22.09 -10.79
C LEU A 515 -3.39 -21.97 -9.25
N LYS A 516 -4.14 -21.00 -8.71
CA LYS A 516 -4.25 -20.79 -7.24
C LYS A 516 -5.14 -21.82 -6.53
N SER A 517 -6.05 -22.52 -7.22
CA SER A 517 -7.07 -23.35 -6.54
C SER A 517 -6.59 -24.71 -6.05
N PHE A 518 -5.52 -25.27 -6.63
CA PHE A 518 -5.02 -26.61 -6.32
C PHE A 518 -3.89 -26.65 -5.29
N GLY A 519 -3.13 -25.55 -5.14
CA GLY A 519 -2.04 -25.47 -4.17
C GLY A 519 -2.50 -25.49 -2.70
N ASP A 520 -3.77 -25.15 -2.45
CA ASP A 520 -4.37 -25.04 -1.12
C ASP A 520 -5.23 -26.27 -0.73
N LEU A 521 -5.25 -27.32 -1.54
CA LEU A 521 -6.12 -28.49 -1.32
C LEU A 521 -5.59 -29.33 -0.14
N LYS A 522 -6.39 -29.46 0.92
CA LYS A 522 -6.07 -30.27 2.12
C LYS A 522 -6.89 -31.55 2.13
N GLU A 523 -6.34 -32.62 2.71
CA GLU A 523 -7.12 -33.84 2.93
C GLU A 523 -8.40 -33.53 3.72
N GLY A 524 -9.53 -34.04 3.23
CA GLY A 524 -10.86 -33.69 3.74
C GLY A 524 -11.59 -32.60 2.95
N ASP A 525 -10.91 -31.88 2.05
CA ASP A 525 -11.57 -30.91 1.17
C ASP A 525 -12.51 -31.59 0.19
N PHE A 526 -13.62 -30.93 -0.12
CA PHE A 526 -14.54 -31.36 -1.16
C PHE A 526 -13.99 -31.01 -2.55
N VAL A 527 -13.97 -32.00 -3.43
CA VAL A 527 -13.54 -31.86 -4.82
C VAL A 527 -14.67 -32.30 -5.75
N VAL A 528 -14.80 -31.64 -6.89
CA VAL A 528 -15.76 -31.96 -7.94
C VAL A 528 -15.02 -32.65 -9.07
N HIS A 529 -15.31 -33.93 -9.30
CA HIS A 529 -14.87 -34.64 -10.49
C HIS A 529 -15.93 -34.50 -11.59
N ARG A 530 -15.51 -34.14 -12.81
CA ARG A 530 -16.43 -33.92 -13.96
C ARG A 530 -17.41 -35.08 -14.18
N ASP A 531 -16.92 -36.30 -14.07
CA ASP A 531 -17.70 -37.50 -14.40
C ASP A 531 -18.45 -38.10 -13.20
N PHE A 532 -17.91 -38.03 -11.98
CA PHE A 532 -18.42 -38.74 -10.79
C PHE A 532 -19.01 -37.81 -9.71
N GLY A 533 -18.85 -36.50 -9.86
CA GLY A 533 -19.42 -35.51 -8.96
C GLY A 533 -18.58 -35.20 -7.73
N ILE A 534 -19.24 -34.75 -6.67
CA ILE A 534 -18.60 -34.24 -5.46
C ILE A 534 -18.11 -35.41 -4.61
N GLY A 535 -16.81 -35.43 -4.35
CA GLY A 535 -16.14 -36.39 -3.47
C GLY A 535 -15.23 -35.69 -2.48
N LEU A 536 -14.66 -36.46 -1.56
CA LEU A 536 -13.75 -35.99 -0.53
C LEU A 536 -12.30 -36.32 -0.92
N TYR A 537 -11.43 -35.33 -0.96
CA TYR A 537 -10.02 -35.56 -1.27
C TYR A 537 -9.31 -36.28 -0.11
N ARG A 538 -8.60 -37.35 -0.42
CA ARG A 538 -7.90 -38.23 0.53
C ARG A 538 -6.38 -38.31 0.27
N GLY A 539 -5.83 -37.31 -0.39
CA GLY A 539 -4.39 -37.23 -0.64
C GLY A 539 -3.94 -37.87 -1.96
N LEU A 540 -2.62 -37.94 -2.12
CA LEU A 540 -1.93 -38.58 -3.24
C LEU A 540 -1.34 -39.92 -2.77
N GLN A 541 -1.52 -40.97 -3.56
CA GLN A 541 -0.95 -42.29 -3.31
C GLN A 541 -0.22 -42.81 -4.54
N LYS A 542 1.00 -43.31 -4.32
CA LYS A 542 1.77 -44.04 -5.32
C LYS A 542 1.18 -45.42 -5.51
N ILE A 543 0.77 -45.74 -6.74
CA ILE A 543 0.31 -47.07 -7.11
C ILE A 543 1.20 -47.60 -8.23
N ALA A 544 1.87 -48.71 -7.97
CA ALA A 544 2.62 -49.44 -8.98
C ALA A 544 1.66 -50.29 -9.81
N VAL A 545 1.55 -49.99 -11.10
CA VAL A 545 0.78 -50.81 -12.06
C VAL A 545 1.78 -51.43 -13.03
N GLY A 546 2.14 -52.70 -12.80
CA GLY A 546 3.20 -53.37 -13.56
C GLY A 546 4.60 -52.87 -13.14
N ALA A 547 5.39 -52.40 -14.12
CA ALA A 547 6.75 -51.89 -13.89
C ALA A 547 6.83 -50.35 -13.78
N VAL A 548 5.69 -49.66 -13.82
CA VAL A 548 5.62 -48.18 -13.81
C VAL A 548 4.89 -47.74 -12.54
N GLU A 549 5.57 -46.90 -11.74
CA GLU A 549 4.97 -46.21 -10.61
C GLU A 549 4.30 -44.92 -11.09
N ASN A 550 3.02 -44.74 -10.77
CA ASN A 550 2.30 -43.50 -11.05
C ASN A 550 1.67 -42.97 -9.76
N ASP A 551 1.64 -41.65 -9.64
CA ASP A 551 0.92 -40.96 -8.57
C ASP A 551 -0.57 -40.87 -8.94
N PHE A 552 -1.42 -41.28 -7.99
CA PHE A 552 -2.87 -41.18 -8.10
C PHE A 552 -3.42 -40.33 -6.97
N LEU A 553 -4.27 -39.38 -7.33
CA LEU A 553 -5.09 -38.62 -6.41
C LEU A 553 -6.28 -39.48 -5.97
N ILE A 554 -6.49 -39.61 -4.66
CA ILE A 554 -7.60 -40.39 -4.10
C ILE A 554 -8.77 -39.47 -3.80
N ILE A 555 -9.94 -39.82 -4.32
CA ILE A 555 -11.21 -39.17 -3.99
C ILE A 555 -12.16 -40.22 -3.42
N GLU A 556 -12.64 -40.00 -2.21
CA GLU A 556 -13.64 -40.84 -1.57
C GLU A 556 -15.06 -40.33 -1.84
N TYR A 557 -15.94 -41.23 -2.22
CA TYR A 557 -17.35 -41.01 -2.49
C TYR A 557 -18.21 -41.68 -1.40
N LEU A 558 -19.53 -41.53 -1.52
CA LEU A 558 -20.48 -42.13 -0.58
C LEU A 558 -20.29 -43.66 -0.53
N ASP A 559 -20.60 -44.28 0.61
CA ASP A 559 -20.42 -45.72 0.89
C ASP A 559 -18.95 -46.20 0.94
N GLY A 560 -17.97 -45.26 0.91
CA GLY A 560 -16.54 -45.56 1.02
C GLY A 560 -15.87 -45.91 -0.32
N ASP A 561 -16.56 -45.68 -1.44
CA ASP A 561 -16.03 -45.89 -2.79
C ASP A 561 -14.85 -44.93 -3.06
N LYS A 562 -13.73 -45.44 -3.59
CA LYS A 562 -12.53 -44.63 -3.86
C LYS A 562 -12.23 -44.55 -5.35
N LEU A 563 -12.03 -43.33 -5.85
CA LEU A 563 -11.52 -43.05 -7.19
C LEU A 563 -10.03 -42.77 -7.12
N TYR A 564 -9.27 -43.49 -7.92
CA TYR A 564 -7.84 -43.24 -8.13
C TYR A 564 -7.68 -42.50 -9.46
N LEU A 565 -7.48 -41.18 -9.37
CA LEU A 565 -7.31 -40.32 -10.53
C LEU A 565 -5.81 -40.08 -10.79
N PRO A 566 -5.26 -40.49 -11.94
CA PRO A 566 -3.85 -40.25 -12.22
C PRO A 566 -3.58 -38.74 -12.33
N VAL A 567 -2.40 -38.29 -11.89
CA VAL A 567 -2.02 -36.86 -11.85
C VAL A 567 -2.08 -36.17 -13.23
N ASN A 568 -1.92 -36.92 -14.31
CA ASN A 568 -2.07 -36.40 -15.68
C ASN A 568 -3.53 -36.12 -16.09
N ALA A 569 -4.51 -36.45 -15.24
CA ALA A 569 -5.94 -36.23 -15.44
C ALA A 569 -6.53 -35.18 -14.46
N LEU A 570 -5.67 -34.37 -13.84
CA LEU A 570 -6.06 -33.32 -12.86
C LEU A 570 -7.03 -32.29 -13.45
N GLU A 571 -7.07 -32.09 -14.76
CA GLU A 571 -8.02 -31.21 -15.44
C GLU A 571 -9.49 -31.63 -15.24
N LYS A 572 -9.73 -32.87 -14.80
CA LYS A 572 -11.09 -33.39 -14.52
C LYS A 572 -11.61 -33.03 -13.14
N ILE A 573 -10.76 -32.48 -12.27
CA ILE A 573 -11.13 -32.14 -10.90
C ILE A 573 -11.03 -30.65 -10.65
N GLN A 574 -11.86 -30.15 -9.74
CA GLN A 574 -11.81 -28.78 -9.24
C GLN A 574 -12.15 -28.79 -7.76
N ARG A 575 -11.59 -27.88 -6.96
CA ARG A 575 -12.03 -27.69 -5.57
C ARG A 575 -13.48 -27.22 -5.56
N TYR A 576 -14.31 -27.83 -4.73
CA TYR A 576 -15.69 -27.39 -4.55
C TYR A 576 -15.72 -26.04 -3.83
N LEU A 577 -16.39 -25.06 -4.44
CA LEU A 577 -16.60 -23.73 -3.87
C LEU A 577 -18.10 -23.55 -3.64
N GLY A 578 -18.52 -23.70 -2.39
CA GLY A 578 -19.91 -23.54 -1.95
C GLY A 578 -20.12 -22.33 -1.06
N PRO A 579 -21.37 -21.99 -0.72
CA PRO A 579 -21.68 -20.96 0.28
C PRO A 579 -21.06 -21.33 1.64
N ASP A 580 -20.51 -20.34 2.36
CA ASP A 580 -19.91 -20.56 3.68
C ASP A 580 -20.89 -21.26 4.63
N GLY A 581 -20.41 -22.32 5.30
CA GLY A 581 -21.20 -23.13 6.24
C GLY A 581 -22.11 -24.20 5.59
N TYR A 582 -22.14 -24.31 4.26
CA TYR A 582 -22.86 -25.39 3.56
C TYR A 582 -21.93 -26.56 3.21
N THR A 583 -22.12 -27.69 3.87
CA THR A 583 -21.44 -28.95 3.50
C THR A 583 -22.18 -29.62 2.34
N PRO A 584 -21.54 -29.81 1.17
CA PRO A 584 -22.16 -30.45 0.03
C PRO A 584 -22.46 -31.93 0.31
N LYS A 585 -23.47 -32.47 -0.38
CA LYS A 585 -23.72 -33.91 -0.39
C LYS A 585 -22.66 -34.62 -1.23
N ILE A 586 -22.00 -35.61 -0.64
CA ILE A 586 -21.06 -36.50 -1.37
C ILE A 586 -21.87 -37.39 -2.31
N GLU A 587 -21.45 -37.46 -3.58
CA GLU A 587 -22.09 -38.27 -4.60
C GLU A 587 -21.70 -39.75 -4.47
N LYS A 588 -22.48 -40.63 -5.10
CA LYS A 588 -22.18 -42.07 -5.17
C LYS A 588 -21.54 -42.41 -6.51
N MET A 589 -20.45 -43.17 -6.48
CA MET A 589 -19.76 -43.59 -7.71
C MET A 589 -20.69 -44.49 -8.56
N GLY A 590 -20.83 -44.15 -9.85
CA GLY A 590 -21.74 -44.87 -10.76
C GLY A 590 -23.24 -44.60 -10.54
N GLY A 591 -23.60 -43.66 -9.65
CA GLY A 591 -24.99 -43.21 -9.47
C GLY A 591 -25.45 -42.27 -10.60
N THR A 592 -26.75 -42.27 -10.89
CA THR A 592 -27.36 -41.38 -11.90
C THR A 592 -27.68 -39.98 -11.37
N SER A 593 -27.48 -39.73 -10.08
CA SER A 593 -27.74 -38.44 -9.42
C SER A 593 -26.91 -37.32 -10.04
N TRP A 594 -25.61 -37.55 -10.24
CA TRP A 594 -24.71 -36.57 -10.82
C TRP A 594 -25.03 -36.27 -12.29
N ASP A 595 -25.40 -37.28 -13.08
CA ASP A 595 -25.85 -37.07 -14.46
C ASP A 595 -27.15 -36.27 -14.53
N ALA A 596 -28.10 -36.55 -13.63
CA ALA A 596 -29.33 -35.76 -13.52
C ALA A 596 -29.05 -34.30 -13.10
N VAL A 597 -28.08 -34.08 -12.21
CA VAL A 597 -27.60 -32.73 -11.85
C VAL A 597 -26.94 -32.05 -13.05
N LYS A 598 -26.03 -32.73 -13.77
CA LYS A 598 -25.39 -32.21 -14.98
C LYS A 598 -26.40 -31.85 -16.05
N GLU A 599 -27.40 -32.69 -16.32
CA GLU A 599 -28.44 -32.39 -17.32
C GLU A 599 -29.35 -31.23 -16.88
N ARG A 600 -29.71 -31.16 -15.59
CA ARG A 600 -30.46 -30.01 -15.05
C ARG A 600 -29.67 -28.71 -15.18
N VAL A 601 -28.38 -28.74 -14.83
CA VAL A 601 -27.48 -27.59 -14.92
C VAL A 601 -27.24 -27.22 -16.39
N LYS A 602 -26.98 -28.18 -17.29
CA LYS A 602 -26.86 -27.93 -18.73
C LYS A 602 -28.12 -27.29 -19.29
N LYS A 603 -29.31 -27.75 -18.90
CA LYS A 603 -30.58 -27.12 -19.29
C LYS A 603 -30.62 -25.67 -18.82
N SER A 604 -30.36 -25.42 -17.53
CA SER A 604 -30.33 -24.06 -16.98
C SER A 604 -29.26 -23.16 -17.61
N VAL A 605 -28.09 -23.71 -17.94
CA VAL A 605 -27.00 -22.99 -18.63
C VAL A 605 -27.39 -22.70 -20.07
N ARG A 606 -28.04 -23.65 -20.78
CA ARG A 606 -28.56 -23.44 -22.12
C ARG A 606 -29.64 -22.37 -22.13
N ASP A 607 -30.60 -22.41 -21.20
CA ASP A 607 -31.65 -21.39 -21.09
C ASP A 607 -31.03 -19.99 -20.89
N VAL A 608 -29.98 -19.87 -20.06
CA VAL A 608 -29.24 -18.61 -19.86
C VAL A 608 -28.41 -18.23 -21.08
N ALA A 609 -27.78 -19.18 -21.77
CA ALA A 609 -27.00 -18.92 -22.96
C ALA A 609 -27.87 -18.48 -24.14
N GLU A 610 -29.03 -19.12 -24.37
CA GLU A 610 -30.03 -18.72 -25.35
C GLU A 610 -30.53 -17.30 -25.07
N GLU A 611 -30.81 -16.98 -23.80
CA GLU A 611 -31.21 -15.64 -23.39
C GLU A 611 -30.12 -14.59 -23.65
N LEU A 612 -28.86 -14.89 -23.31
CA LEU A 612 -27.74 -13.98 -23.58
C LEU A 612 -27.50 -13.80 -25.08
N VAL A 613 -27.45 -14.88 -25.85
CA VAL A 613 -27.27 -14.83 -27.31
C VAL A 613 -28.38 -14.02 -27.96
N ALA A 614 -29.63 -14.13 -27.51
CA ALA A 614 -30.73 -13.31 -28.03
C ALA A 614 -30.52 -11.81 -27.76
N ILE A 615 -30.00 -11.44 -26.58
CA ILE A 615 -29.65 -10.05 -26.26
C ILE A 615 -28.50 -9.56 -27.16
N TYR A 616 -27.46 -10.36 -27.37
CA TYR A 616 -26.31 -9.97 -28.22
C TYR A 616 -26.66 -9.92 -29.71
N ALA A 617 -27.45 -10.87 -30.22
CA ALA A 617 -27.93 -10.82 -31.60
C ALA A 617 -28.79 -9.57 -31.86
N ALA A 618 -29.63 -9.18 -30.89
CA ALA A 618 -30.38 -7.93 -30.98
C ALA A 618 -29.46 -6.69 -30.96
N ARG A 619 -28.31 -6.75 -30.28
CA ARG A 619 -27.32 -5.66 -30.22
C ARG A 619 -26.45 -5.58 -31.46
N GLU A 620 -26.02 -6.70 -32.03
CA GLU A 620 -25.25 -6.71 -33.28
C GLU A 620 -26.05 -6.13 -34.44
N ALA A 621 -27.38 -6.30 -34.44
CA ALA A 621 -28.26 -5.71 -35.42
C ALA A 621 -28.59 -4.22 -35.15
N MET A 622 -28.26 -3.70 -33.98
CA MET A 622 -28.53 -2.30 -33.59
C MET A 622 -27.28 -1.45 -33.81
N GLU A 623 -27.37 -0.49 -34.72
CA GLU A 623 -26.34 0.53 -34.92
C GLU A 623 -26.76 1.84 -34.25
N ARG A 624 -25.83 2.49 -33.55
CA ARG A 624 -25.97 3.84 -33.04
C ARG A 624 -24.87 4.74 -33.59
N LYS A 625 -25.08 6.06 -33.49
CA LYS A 625 -24.02 7.03 -33.75
C LYS A 625 -22.96 6.93 -32.63
N PRO A 626 -21.66 6.91 -32.95
CA PRO A 626 -20.58 7.08 -31.97
C PRO A 626 -20.70 8.38 -31.18
N PHE A 627 -20.25 8.37 -29.93
CA PHE A 627 -20.13 9.59 -29.13
C PHE A 627 -19.00 10.48 -29.66
N LEU A 628 -19.12 11.80 -29.48
CA LEU A 628 -18.03 12.73 -29.81
C LEU A 628 -16.76 12.42 -29.00
N PRO A 629 -15.57 12.51 -29.60
CA PRO A 629 -14.31 12.25 -28.89
C PRO A 629 -14.10 13.26 -27.76
N PRO A 630 -13.32 12.90 -26.72
CA PRO A 630 -12.92 13.84 -25.67
C PRO A 630 -12.34 15.13 -26.23
N ASP A 631 -12.79 16.27 -25.71
CA ASP A 631 -12.32 17.61 -26.09
C ASP A 631 -11.64 18.31 -24.92
N ARG A 632 -11.26 19.58 -25.09
CA ARG A 632 -10.61 20.37 -24.04
C ARG A 632 -11.45 20.49 -22.76
N VAL A 633 -12.78 20.53 -22.87
CA VAL A 633 -13.67 20.64 -21.72
C VAL A 633 -13.68 19.33 -20.93
N TYR A 634 -13.57 18.19 -21.62
CA TYR A 634 -13.38 16.88 -20.97
C TYR A 634 -12.05 16.82 -20.20
N GLU A 635 -10.95 17.32 -20.79
CA GLU A 635 -9.65 17.37 -20.11
C GLU A 635 -9.69 18.27 -18.87
N GLU A 636 -10.35 19.42 -18.96
CA GLU A 636 -10.58 20.34 -17.84
C GLU A 636 -11.37 19.64 -16.73
N PHE A 637 -12.45 18.96 -17.06
CA PHE A 637 -13.22 18.15 -16.11
C PHE A 637 -12.36 17.08 -15.44
N CYS A 638 -11.55 16.34 -16.20
CA CYS A 638 -10.64 15.34 -15.63
C CYS A 638 -9.64 15.98 -14.67
N SER A 639 -9.17 17.19 -14.96
CA SER A 639 -8.22 17.92 -14.11
C SER A 639 -8.79 18.36 -12.76
N THR A 640 -10.11 18.51 -12.64
CA THR A 640 -10.77 18.78 -11.36
C THR A 640 -10.75 17.59 -10.40
N PHE A 641 -10.31 16.41 -10.85
CA PHE A 641 -10.21 15.22 -10.01
C PHE A 641 -9.07 15.35 -9.01
N GLU A 642 -9.41 15.25 -7.73
CA GLU A 642 -8.50 15.44 -6.60
C GLU A 642 -7.47 14.30 -6.44
N TYR A 643 -7.67 13.18 -7.16
CA TYR A 643 -6.85 11.98 -7.07
C TYR A 643 -6.23 11.65 -8.43
N GLU A 644 -5.10 10.95 -8.41
CA GLU A 644 -4.55 10.37 -9.64
C GLU A 644 -5.23 9.04 -9.96
N GLU A 645 -5.37 8.75 -11.25
CA GLU A 645 -5.94 7.48 -11.71
C GLU A 645 -4.95 6.33 -11.53
N THR A 646 -5.42 5.19 -11.02
CA THR A 646 -4.62 3.95 -10.97
C THR A 646 -4.46 3.37 -12.39
N PRO A 647 -3.48 2.47 -12.66
CA PRO A 647 -3.28 1.96 -14.01
C PRO A 647 -4.50 1.17 -14.50
N ASP A 648 -5.18 0.47 -13.59
CA ASP A 648 -6.41 -0.24 -13.91
C ASP A 648 -7.58 0.71 -14.15
N GLN A 649 -7.64 1.86 -13.46
CA GLN A 649 -8.64 2.90 -13.73
C GLN A 649 -8.43 3.53 -15.10
N ALA A 650 -7.20 3.94 -15.42
CA ALA A 650 -6.85 4.52 -16.73
C ALA A 650 -7.22 3.56 -17.87
N ARG A 651 -6.86 2.28 -17.72
CA ARG A 651 -7.26 1.23 -18.68
C ARG A 651 -8.78 1.07 -18.78
N ALA A 652 -9.49 1.05 -17.66
CA ALA A 652 -10.95 0.96 -17.68
C ALA A 652 -11.61 2.18 -18.35
N ILE A 653 -11.01 3.37 -18.21
CA ILE A 653 -11.45 4.59 -18.88
C ILE A 653 -11.20 4.51 -20.39
N GLU A 654 -10.01 4.09 -20.81
CA GLU A 654 -9.67 3.86 -22.23
C GLU A 654 -10.61 2.83 -22.88
N ASP A 655 -10.85 1.71 -22.21
CA ASP A 655 -11.78 0.67 -22.66
C ASP A 655 -13.19 1.24 -22.90
N ILE A 656 -13.69 2.08 -21.99
CA ILE A 656 -15.01 2.72 -22.13
C ILE A 656 -15.01 3.74 -23.26
N HIS A 657 -13.93 4.49 -23.44
CA HIS A 657 -13.84 5.42 -24.57
C HIS A 657 -13.90 4.68 -25.89
N ALA A 658 -13.16 3.58 -26.03
CA ALA A 658 -13.20 2.73 -27.22
C ALA A 658 -14.61 2.19 -27.49
N ASP A 659 -15.32 1.71 -26.45
CA ASP A 659 -16.69 1.23 -26.62
C ASP A 659 -17.68 2.35 -27.00
N MET A 660 -17.49 3.56 -26.46
CA MET A 660 -18.32 4.73 -26.79
C MET A 660 -18.03 5.25 -28.21
N ASP A 661 -16.84 4.99 -28.75
CA ASP A 661 -16.44 5.32 -30.13
C ASP A 661 -16.96 4.31 -31.15
N ASP A 662 -17.32 3.10 -30.71
CA ASP A 662 -17.91 2.07 -31.56
C ASP A 662 -19.34 2.47 -31.99
N VAL A 663 -19.79 1.92 -33.12
CA VAL A 663 -21.17 2.02 -33.62
C VAL A 663 -22.12 1.08 -32.88
N LYS A 664 -21.59 0.04 -32.22
CA LYS A 664 -22.37 -0.90 -31.41
C LYS A 664 -22.59 -0.35 -30.00
N PRO A 665 -23.77 -0.56 -29.38
CA PRO A 665 -23.97 -0.21 -27.97
C PRO A 665 -23.04 -1.01 -27.04
N MET A 666 -22.47 -0.36 -26.03
CA MET A 666 -21.58 -0.92 -24.99
C MET A 666 -22.33 -1.74 -23.91
N ASP A 667 -21.79 -2.88 -23.46
CA ASP A 667 -22.20 -3.59 -22.22
C ASP A 667 -20.99 -3.99 -21.38
N ARG A 668 -20.49 -3.03 -20.60
CA ARG A 668 -19.29 -3.23 -19.81
C ARG A 668 -19.60 -3.48 -18.35
N LEU A 669 -18.91 -4.44 -17.75
CA LEU A 669 -18.85 -4.63 -16.30
C LEU A 669 -17.53 -4.07 -15.77
N ILE A 670 -17.61 -3.18 -14.79
CA ILE A 670 -16.47 -2.67 -14.04
C ILE A 670 -16.48 -3.33 -12.67
N CYS A 671 -15.50 -4.19 -12.43
CA CYS A 671 -15.29 -4.86 -11.15
C CYS A 671 -14.13 -4.23 -10.40
N GLY A 672 -14.24 -4.08 -9.10
CA GLY A 672 -13.13 -3.64 -8.25
C GLY A 672 -13.61 -3.34 -6.84
N ASP A 673 -12.74 -3.30 -5.85
CA ASP A 673 -13.18 -3.14 -4.46
C ASP A 673 -13.87 -1.79 -4.19
N ALA A 674 -14.57 -1.71 -3.05
CA ALA A 674 -15.12 -0.45 -2.56
C ALA A 674 -14.00 0.59 -2.39
N GLY A 675 -14.21 1.80 -2.90
CA GLY A 675 -13.22 2.88 -2.86
C GLY A 675 -12.17 2.85 -3.96
N PHE A 676 -12.17 1.87 -4.88
CA PHE A 676 -11.21 1.82 -6.01
C PHE A 676 -11.62 2.72 -7.19
N GLY A 677 -12.42 3.77 -6.96
CA GLY A 677 -12.76 4.77 -7.98
C GLY A 677 -13.67 4.29 -9.13
N LYS A 678 -14.40 3.16 -8.98
CA LYS A 678 -15.40 2.72 -9.97
C LYS A 678 -16.39 3.82 -10.37
N THR A 679 -16.81 4.62 -9.40
CA THR A 679 -17.74 5.74 -9.60
C THR A 679 -17.13 6.84 -10.46
N GLU A 680 -15.83 7.11 -10.35
CA GLU A 680 -15.15 8.12 -11.16
C GLU A 680 -15.12 7.71 -12.64
N VAL A 681 -14.82 6.44 -12.91
CA VAL A 681 -14.86 5.89 -14.27
C VAL A 681 -16.25 6.04 -14.89
N ALA A 682 -17.31 5.77 -14.13
CA ALA A 682 -18.69 5.93 -14.59
C ALA A 682 -19.11 7.41 -14.75
N LEU A 683 -18.61 8.30 -13.88
CA LEU A 683 -18.85 9.73 -13.91
C LEU A 683 -18.25 10.37 -15.18
N ARG A 684 -17.07 9.93 -15.61
CA ARG A 684 -16.44 10.36 -16.88
C ARG A 684 -17.23 9.96 -18.11
N ALA A 685 -17.73 8.72 -18.14
CA ALA A 685 -18.63 8.26 -19.20
C ALA A 685 -19.93 9.10 -19.24
N ALA A 686 -20.51 9.39 -18.07
CA ALA A 686 -21.71 10.21 -17.95
C ALA A 686 -21.49 11.66 -18.40
N PHE A 687 -20.35 12.25 -18.06
CA PHE A 687 -19.95 13.58 -18.50
C PHE A 687 -19.88 13.65 -20.03
N ARG A 688 -19.17 12.69 -20.64
CA ARG A 688 -19.04 12.59 -22.09
C ARG A 688 -20.39 12.44 -22.79
N ALA A 689 -21.27 11.59 -22.25
CA ALA A 689 -22.63 11.43 -22.78
C ALA A 689 -23.44 12.72 -22.67
N ALA A 690 -23.37 13.43 -21.55
CA ALA A 690 -24.09 14.69 -21.35
C ALA A 690 -23.61 15.79 -22.31
N MET A 691 -22.30 15.92 -22.53
CA MET A 691 -21.73 16.89 -23.47
C MET A 691 -22.10 16.63 -24.93
N ASP A 692 -22.38 15.37 -25.30
CA ASP A 692 -22.93 15.00 -26.62
C ASP A 692 -24.48 15.14 -26.70
N GLY A 693 -25.11 15.77 -25.69
CA GLY A 693 -26.55 16.01 -25.65
C GLY A 693 -27.39 14.75 -25.40
N LYS A 694 -26.79 13.72 -24.80
CA LYS A 694 -27.45 12.47 -24.41
C LYS A 694 -27.75 12.47 -22.91
N GLN A 695 -28.90 11.91 -22.54
CA GLN A 695 -29.29 11.76 -21.14
C GLN A 695 -28.67 10.49 -20.55
N THR A 696 -28.28 10.54 -19.27
CA THR A 696 -27.73 9.42 -18.51
C THR A 696 -28.66 9.04 -17.35
N ALA A 697 -28.87 7.74 -17.13
CA ALA A 697 -29.60 7.22 -15.98
C ALA A 697 -28.68 6.37 -15.08
N LEU A 698 -28.51 6.77 -13.82
CA LEU A 698 -27.76 6.00 -12.82
C LEU A 698 -28.72 5.31 -11.84
N LEU A 699 -28.71 3.98 -11.82
CA LEU A 699 -29.52 3.15 -10.94
C LEU A 699 -28.70 2.60 -9.78
N ALA A 700 -29.15 2.88 -8.55
CA ALA A 700 -28.57 2.33 -7.32
C ALA A 700 -29.62 1.57 -6.49
N PRO A 701 -29.24 0.53 -5.72
CA PRO A 701 -30.21 -0.36 -5.08
C PRO A 701 -30.89 0.26 -3.85
N THR A 702 -30.22 1.20 -3.17
CA THR A 702 -30.72 1.85 -1.97
C THR A 702 -30.84 3.36 -2.15
N THR A 703 -31.74 3.98 -1.38
CA THR A 703 -31.89 5.43 -1.35
C THR A 703 -30.61 6.13 -0.87
N ILE A 704 -29.88 5.54 0.08
CA ILE A 704 -28.64 6.12 0.60
C ILE A 704 -27.58 6.17 -0.50
N LEU A 705 -27.36 5.07 -1.22
CA LEU A 705 -26.43 5.03 -2.36
C LEU A 705 -26.86 6.02 -3.45
N THR A 706 -28.17 6.16 -3.69
CA THR A 706 -28.68 7.14 -4.65
C THR A 706 -28.31 8.57 -4.26
N GLU A 707 -28.48 8.95 -2.98
CA GLU A 707 -28.07 10.28 -2.51
C GLU A 707 -26.55 10.47 -2.51
N GLN A 708 -25.77 9.43 -2.20
CA GLN A 708 -24.31 9.49 -2.28
C GLN A 708 -23.83 9.74 -3.71
N HIS A 709 -24.39 9.02 -4.69
CA HIS A 709 -24.11 9.25 -6.10
C HIS A 709 -24.60 10.63 -6.54
N PHE A 710 -25.81 11.04 -6.17
CA PHE A 710 -26.34 12.37 -6.49
C PHE A 710 -25.45 13.49 -5.94
N ALA A 711 -25.02 13.41 -4.69
CA ALA A 711 -24.12 14.39 -4.07
C ALA A 711 -22.75 14.42 -4.77
N THR A 712 -22.20 13.25 -5.10
CA THR A 712 -20.91 13.14 -5.80
C THR A 712 -20.99 13.74 -7.20
N PHE A 713 -22.00 13.35 -8.00
CA PHE A 713 -22.21 13.86 -9.35
C PHE A 713 -22.49 15.37 -9.34
N SER A 714 -23.39 15.84 -8.46
CA SER A 714 -23.73 17.26 -8.38
C SER A 714 -22.53 18.12 -7.99
N ARG A 715 -21.69 17.64 -7.07
CA ARG A 715 -20.46 18.34 -6.65
C ARG A 715 -19.42 18.36 -7.78
N ARG A 716 -19.17 17.21 -8.43
CA ARG A 716 -18.16 17.08 -9.50
C ARG A 716 -18.53 17.83 -10.78
N LEU A 717 -19.82 18.01 -11.03
CA LEU A 717 -20.35 18.64 -12.25
C LEU A 717 -20.82 20.09 -12.03
N ALA A 718 -20.56 20.67 -10.86
CA ALA A 718 -21.08 21.99 -10.48
C ALA A 718 -20.62 23.11 -11.42
N ASP A 719 -19.37 23.03 -11.90
CA ASP A 719 -18.75 24.05 -12.77
C ASP A 719 -19.10 23.87 -14.25
N PHE A 720 -19.89 22.85 -14.59
CA PHE A 720 -20.26 22.49 -15.94
C PHE A 720 -21.76 22.71 -16.19
N PRO A 721 -22.18 22.99 -17.44
CA PRO A 721 -23.57 23.24 -17.77
C PRO A 721 -24.40 21.94 -17.84
N ILE A 722 -24.27 21.05 -16.86
CA ILE A 722 -24.90 19.73 -16.79
C ILE A 722 -25.86 19.68 -15.59
N ARG A 723 -27.15 19.44 -15.85
CA ARG A 723 -28.15 19.35 -14.79
C ARG A 723 -28.33 17.91 -14.29
N VAL A 724 -27.98 17.71 -13.02
CA VAL A 724 -28.17 16.44 -12.29
C VAL A 724 -29.41 16.52 -11.40
N GLU A 725 -30.28 15.50 -11.42
CA GLU A 725 -31.44 15.39 -10.52
C GLU A 725 -31.50 14.01 -9.86
N ALA A 726 -32.11 13.94 -8.67
CA ALA A 726 -32.31 12.68 -7.94
C ALA A 726 -33.77 12.23 -7.97
N LEU A 727 -33.99 10.92 -8.06
CA LEU A 727 -35.31 10.31 -8.12
C LEU A 727 -35.39 9.13 -7.15
N ASN A 728 -35.72 9.44 -5.89
CA ASN A 728 -35.79 8.48 -4.79
C ASN A 728 -36.82 8.91 -3.72
N ARG A 729 -36.94 8.14 -2.64
CA ARG A 729 -37.95 8.34 -1.58
C ARG A 729 -37.77 9.61 -0.73
N PHE A 730 -36.61 10.27 -0.78
CA PHE A 730 -36.36 11.50 -0.03
C PHE A 730 -36.86 12.74 -0.77
N ARG A 731 -37.25 12.61 -2.05
CA ARG A 731 -37.84 13.70 -2.83
C ARG A 731 -39.34 13.78 -2.62
N SER A 732 -39.84 15.01 -2.53
CA SER A 732 -41.27 15.26 -2.40
C SER A 732 -42.03 14.91 -3.69
N PRO A 733 -43.34 14.61 -3.62
CA PRO A 733 -44.13 14.31 -4.82
C PRO A 733 -44.13 15.43 -5.87
N ALA A 734 -44.02 16.69 -5.44
CA ALA A 734 -43.94 17.84 -6.34
C ALA A 734 -42.61 17.87 -7.10
N GLU A 735 -41.48 17.62 -6.43
CA GLU A 735 -40.16 17.55 -7.04
C GLU A 735 -40.05 16.38 -8.03
N ILE A 736 -40.59 15.21 -7.66
CA ILE A 736 -40.63 14.04 -8.55
C ILE A 736 -41.39 14.38 -9.83
N LYS A 737 -42.59 14.97 -9.72
CA LYS A 737 -43.40 15.35 -10.88
C LYS A 737 -42.69 16.38 -11.77
N LYS A 738 -42.01 17.36 -11.17
CA LYS A 738 -41.20 18.35 -11.90
C LYS A 738 -40.04 17.68 -12.64
N THR A 739 -39.31 16.82 -11.96
CA THR A 739 -38.16 16.09 -12.51
C THR A 739 -38.57 15.23 -13.70
N LEU A 740 -39.67 14.47 -13.60
CA LEU A 740 -40.20 13.66 -14.70
C LEU A 740 -40.59 14.51 -15.92
N ALA A 741 -41.22 15.68 -15.69
CA ALA A 741 -41.60 16.59 -16.77
C ALA A 741 -40.37 17.22 -17.46
N ASP A 742 -39.34 17.57 -16.70
CA ASP A 742 -38.09 18.12 -17.24
C ASP A 742 -37.25 17.03 -17.93
N LEU A 743 -37.27 15.80 -17.44
CA LEU A 743 -36.62 14.63 -18.08
C LEU A 743 -37.19 14.36 -19.47
N LEU A 744 -38.53 14.39 -19.60
CA LEU A 744 -39.22 14.23 -20.88
C LEU A 744 -38.92 15.37 -21.86
N ARG A 745 -38.68 16.59 -21.36
CA ARG A 745 -38.30 17.75 -22.19
C ARG A 745 -36.81 17.77 -22.54
N GLY A 746 -36.00 16.92 -21.91
CA GLY A 746 -34.54 16.90 -22.07
C GLY A 746 -33.85 18.09 -21.40
N ARG A 747 -34.39 18.58 -20.29
CA ARG A 747 -33.74 19.62 -19.46
C ARG A 747 -32.91 19.03 -18.31
N VAL A 748 -33.03 17.74 -18.06
CA VAL A 748 -32.24 17.00 -17.07
C VAL A 748 -31.31 16.09 -17.86
N ASP A 749 -30.01 16.25 -17.67
CA ASP A 749 -28.98 15.51 -18.41
C ASP A 749 -28.67 14.20 -17.69
N ILE A 750 -28.56 14.23 -16.37
CA ILE A 750 -28.26 13.04 -15.56
C ILE A 750 -29.34 12.87 -14.48
N VAL A 751 -29.93 11.67 -14.40
CA VAL A 751 -30.84 11.32 -13.32
C VAL A 751 -30.31 10.16 -12.50
N VAL A 752 -30.21 10.35 -11.19
CA VAL A 752 -29.73 9.35 -10.23
C VAL A 752 -30.93 8.83 -9.43
N GLY A 753 -31.22 7.54 -9.49
CA GLY A 753 -32.45 7.02 -8.88
C GLY A 753 -32.37 5.58 -8.41
N THR A 754 -33.37 5.20 -7.62
CA THR A 754 -33.57 3.79 -7.24
C THR A 754 -34.30 3.05 -8.35
N HIS A 755 -34.83 1.85 -8.04
CA HIS A 755 -35.82 1.15 -8.87
C HIS A 755 -37.02 2.01 -9.31
N ARG A 756 -37.25 3.18 -8.70
CA ARG A 756 -38.25 4.15 -9.13
C ARG A 756 -38.05 4.62 -10.59
N LEU A 757 -36.81 4.66 -11.09
CA LEU A 757 -36.49 4.93 -12.51
C LEU A 757 -37.03 3.87 -13.46
N LEU A 758 -37.29 2.66 -12.96
CA LEU A 758 -37.81 1.53 -13.73
C LEU A 758 -39.35 1.51 -13.78
N GLN A 759 -40.04 2.53 -13.29
CA GLN A 759 -41.50 2.59 -13.39
C GLN A 759 -41.96 2.99 -14.80
N LYS A 760 -43.26 2.81 -15.11
CA LYS A 760 -43.80 3.02 -16.48
C LYS A 760 -43.98 4.49 -16.84
N ASP A 761 -44.04 5.37 -15.85
CA ASP A 761 -44.24 6.81 -15.99
C ASP A 761 -42.95 7.60 -16.25
N VAL A 762 -41.80 6.91 -16.24
CA VAL A 762 -40.49 7.49 -16.54
C VAL A 762 -40.21 7.37 -18.04
N ALA A 763 -40.07 8.51 -18.71
CA ALA A 763 -39.75 8.58 -20.13
C ALA A 763 -38.64 9.61 -20.37
N PHE A 764 -37.66 9.21 -21.16
CA PHE A 764 -36.51 10.04 -21.55
C PHE A 764 -36.72 10.61 -22.96
N LYS A 765 -36.15 11.79 -23.22
CA LYS A 765 -36.11 12.37 -24.57
C LYS A 765 -35.05 11.72 -25.44
N ASN A 766 -33.84 11.51 -24.89
CA ASN A 766 -32.68 11.00 -25.63
C ASN A 766 -31.72 10.27 -24.69
N LEU A 767 -32.15 9.14 -24.12
CA LEU A 767 -31.31 8.30 -23.26
C LEU A 767 -30.15 7.71 -24.08
N GLY A 768 -28.91 7.95 -23.66
CA GLY A 768 -27.71 7.40 -24.30
C GLY A 768 -26.91 6.45 -23.43
N LEU A 769 -26.91 6.64 -22.11
CA LEU A 769 -26.11 5.85 -21.18
C LEU A 769 -26.92 5.42 -19.95
N VAL A 770 -26.74 4.18 -19.52
CA VAL A 770 -27.29 3.65 -18.28
C VAL A 770 -26.16 3.10 -17.40
N ILE A 771 -26.06 3.60 -16.17
CA ILE A 771 -25.10 3.13 -15.18
C ILE A 771 -25.87 2.36 -14.11
N ILE A 772 -25.43 1.14 -13.79
CA ILE A 772 -26.08 0.26 -12.80
C ILE A 772 -25.07 -0.08 -11.71
N ASP A 773 -25.32 0.37 -10.49
CA ASP A 773 -24.46 0.06 -9.34
C ASP A 773 -25.02 -1.11 -8.52
N GLU A 774 -24.16 -2.07 -8.15
CA GLU A 774 -24.51 -3.26 -7.36
C GLU A 774 -25.74 -4.03 -7.89
N GLU A 775 -25.72 -4.37 -9.19
CA GLU A 775 -26.80 -5.04 -9.93
C GLU A 775 -27.38 -6.27 -9.21
N GLN A 776 -26.58 -7.01 -8.46
CA GLN A 776 -27.00 -8.21 -7.74
C GLN A 776 -28.06 -7.94 -6.66
N ARG A 777 -28.13 -6.71 -6.13
CA ARG A 777 -29.13 -6.31 -5.12
C ARG A 777 -30.50 -5.98 -5.71
N PHE A 778 -30.67 -5.97 -7.03
CA PHE A 778 -31.96 -5.74 -7.68
C PHE A 778 -32.80 -7.03 -7.80
N GLY A 779 -34.11 -6.91 -7.57
CA GLY A 779 -35.08 -8.00 -7.70
C GLY A 779 -35.32 -8.43 -9.16
N VAL A 780 -35.95 -9.60 -9.33
CA VAL A 780 -36.15 -10.25 -10.65
C VAL A 780 -36.91 -9.35 -11.64
N ALA A 781 -38.02 -8.73 -11.23
CA ALA A 781 -38.81 -7.86 -12.10
C ALA A 781 -38.04 -6.61 -12.57
N HIS A 782 -37.10 -6.10 -11.76
CA HIS A 782 -36.23 -4.98 -12.14
C HIS A 782 -35.21 -5.41 -13.19
N LYS A 783 -34.62 -6.60 -13.03
CA LYS A 783 -33.64 -7.17 -13.97
C LYS A 783 -34.23 -7.38 -15.37
N GLU A 784 -35.47 -7.83 -15.47
CA GLU A 784 -36.18 -7.95 -16.76
C GLU A 784 -36.31 -6.61 -17.51
N LYS A 785 -36.55 -5.51 -16.79
CA LYS A 785 -36.64 -4.20 -17.43
C LYS A 785 -35.27 -3.63 -17.79
N LEU A 786 -34.24 -3.92 -17.00
CA LEU A 786 -32.85 -3.59 -17.33
C LEU A 786 -32.38 -4.32 -18.59
N LYS A 787 -32.76 -5.60 -18.78
CA LYS A 787 -32.47 -6.36 -20.02
C LYS A 787 -32.97 -5.64 -21.28
N LYS A 788 -34.19 -5.10 -21.25
CA LYS A 788 -34.77 -4.34 -22.38
C LYS A 788 -34.06 -3.01 -22.65
N MET A 789 -33.46 -2.39 -21.64
CA MET A 789 -32.69 -1.16 -21.84
C MET A 789 -31.31 -1.49 -22.41
N ARG A 790 -30.66 -2.57 -21.94
CA ARG A 790 -29.37 -3.05 -22.47
C ARG A 790 -29.37 -3.25 -23.98
N THR A 791 -30.49 -3.64 -24.58
CA THR A 791 -30.56 -3.83 -26.05
C THR A 791 -30.52 -2.53 -26.86
N LEU A 792 -30.82 -1.38 -26.24
CA LEU A 792 -31.06 -0.12 -26.95
C LEU A 792 -30.04 0.98 -26.65
N VAL A 793 -29.37 0.93 -25.50
CA VAL A 793 -28.48 2.00 -25.01
C VAL A 793 -27.20 1.42 -24.40
N ASP A 794 -26.16 2.24 -24.31
CA ASP A 794 -24.91 1.87 -23.67
C ASP A 794 -25.12 1.63 -22.17
N VAL A 795 -24.51 0.57 -21.65
CA VAL A 795 -24.65 0.15 -20.25
C VAL A 795 -23.30 -0.07 -19.59
N ILE A 796 -23.11 0.56 -18.43
CA ILE A 796 -22.01 0.31 -17.50
C ILE A 796 -22.59 -0.29 -16.24
N ALA A 797 -22.14 -1.49 -15.85
CA ALA A 797 -22.45 -2.07 -14.55
C ALA A 797 -21.24 -1.94 -13.62
N LEU A 798 -21.46 -1.53 -12.37
CA LEU A 798 -20.44 -1.42 -11.34
C LEU A 798 -20.67 -2.50 -10.28
N SER A 799 -19.62 -3.21 -9.89
CA SER A 799 -19.70 -4.20 -8.82
C SER A 799 -18.44 -4.22 -7.95
N ALA A 800 -18.64 -4.34 -6.64
CA ALA A 800 -17.53 -4.51 -5.70
C ALA A 800 -16.85 -5.88 -5.81
N THR A 801 -17.63 -6.94 -6.08
CA THR A 801 -17.13 -8.32 -6.09
C THR A 801 -17.33 -8.96 -7.46
N PRO A 802 -16.29 -9.56 -8.07
CA PRO A 802 -16.49 -10.34 -9.28
C PRO A 802 -17.29 -11.60 -8.92
N ILE A 803 -18.58 -11.60 -9.24
CA ILE A 803 -19.44 -12.77 -9.02
C ILE A 803 -18.93 -13.89 -9.93
N PRO A 804 -18.60 -15.10 -9.42
CA PRO A 804 -17.96 -16.16 -10.21
C PRO A 804 -18.69 -16.49 -11.51
N ARG A 805 -20.03 -16.42 -11.51
CA ARG A 805 -20.87 -16.63 -12.68
C ARG A 805 -20.77 -15.51 -13.73
N THR A 806 -20.65 -14.26 -13.29
CA THR A 806 -20.50 -13.09 -14.17
C THR A 806 -19.07 -12.97 -14.70
N LEU A 807 -18.08 -13.34 -13.87
CA LEU A 807 -16.70 -13.51 -14.27
C LEU A 807 -16.58 -14.59 -15.36
N HIS A 808 -17.22 -15.75 -15.18
CA HIS A 808 -17.22 -16.83 -16.17
C HIS A 808 -17.79 -16.41 -17.54
N LEU A 809 -18.89 -15.64 -17.55
CA LEU A 809 -19.49 -15.11 -18.79
C LEU A 809 -18.59 -14.08 -19.50
N SER A 810 -17.88 -13.26 -18.72
CA SER A 810 -16.90 -12.31 -19.26
C SER A 810 -15.68 -13.03 -19.83
N LEU A 811 -15.22 -14.09 -19.16
CA LEU A 811 -14.12 -14.95 -19.61
C LEU A 811 -14.43 -15.73 -20.90
N THR A 812 -15.71 -15.94 -21.23
CA THR A 812 -16.14 -16.52 -22.52
C THR A 812 -16.23 -15.50 -23.66
N GLY A 813 -15.85 -14.24 -23.42
CA GLY A 813 -15.90 -13.16 -24.43
C GLY A 813 -17.31 -12.68 -24.75
N ILE A 814 -18.30 -13.09 -23.96
CA ILE A 814 -19.70 -12.68 -24.16
C ILE A 814 -19.88 -11.26 -23.62
N ARG A 815 -19.29 -10.91 -22.48
CA ARG A 815 -19.41 -9.59 -21.85
C ARG A 815 -18.06 -8.93 -21.62
N ASP A 816 -17.94 -7.65 -21.97
CA ASP A 816 -16.72 -6.89 -21.74
C ASP A 816 -16.52 -6.58 -20.25
N LEU A 817 -15.30 -6.79 -19.76
CA LEU A 817 -14.95 -6.68 -18.36
C LEU A 817 -13.68 -5.85 -18.19
N SER A 818 -13.78 -4.81 -17.37
CA SER A 818 -12.61 -4.09 -16.86
C SER A 818 -12.51 -4.34 -15.35
N ILE A 819 -11.36 -4.84 -14.92
CA ILE A 819 -11.08 -5.12 -13.51
C ILE A 819 -10.17 -4.01 -12.98
N ILE A 820 -10.58 -3.40 -11.89
CA ILE A 820 -9.84 -2.41 -11.12
C ILE A 820 -9.43 -3.08 -9.80
N ASN A 821 -8.18 -3.56 -9.73
CA ASN A 821 -7.64 -4.24 -8.55
C ASN A 821 -6.60 -3.40 -7.81
N THR A 822 -6.05 -2.40 -8.47
CA THR A 822 -5.05 -1.50 -7.89
C THR A 822 -5.77 -0.50 -6.97
N PRO A 823 -5.55 -0.55 -5.63
CA PRO A 823 -6.10 0.46 -4.73
C PRO A 823 -5.52 1.85 -5.05
N PRO A 824 -6.30 2.93 -4.87
CA PRO A 824 -5.73 4.29 -4.82
C PRO A 824 -4.77 4.42 -3.63
N GLU A 825 -3.69 5.19 -3.73
CA GLU A 825 -2.65 5.18 -2.68
C GLU A 825 -3.05 5.74 -1.32
N ASP A 826 -4.05 6.61 -1.26
CA ASP A 826 -4.58 7.07 0.02
C ASP A 826 -5.18 5.92 0.84
N ARG A 827 -5.47 4.80 0.18
CA ARG A 827 -5.86 3.57 0.84
C ARG A 827 -4.60 2.82 1.28
N ARG A 828 -4.12 3.18 2.47
CA ARG A 828 -3.20 2.32 3.22
C ARG A 828 -3.84 0.94 3.38
N PRO A 829 -3.05 -0.15 3.29
CA PRO A 829 -3.52 -1.46 3.71
C PRO A 829 -4.15 -1.34 5.10
N ILE A 830 -5.33 -1.91 5.27
CA ILE A 830 -6.01 -1.88 6.56
C ILE A 830 -5.18 -2.76 7.50
N LYS A 831 -4.45 -2.13 8.44
CA LYS A 831 -3.75 -2.85 9.52
C LYS A 831 -4.79 -3.65 10.29
N THR A 832 -4.75 -4.98 10.13
CA THR A 832 -5.75 -5.88 10.70
C THR A 832 -5.14 -6.57 11.90
N TYR A 833 -5.74 -6.34 13.06
CA TYR A 833 -5.34 -7.00 14.30
C TYR A 833 -6.39 -8.05 14.64
N VAL A 834 -5.96 -9.28 14.86
CA VAL A 834 -6.80 -10.36 15.38
C VAL A 834 -6.49 -10.51 16.86
N LEU A 835 -7.38 -9.98 17.70
CA LEU A 835 -7.20 -9.91 19.15
C LEU A 835 -8.44 -10.50 19.85
N GLU A 836 -8.28 -10.91 21.10
CA GLU A 836 -9.41 -11.22 21.96
C GLU A 836 -10.21 -9.95 22.30
N PHE A 837 -11.48 -10.10 22.69
CA PHE A 837 -12.34 -8.97 23.02
C PHE A 837 -11.81 -8.24 24.27
N ASP A 838 -11.32 -7.02 24.06
CA ASP A 838 -10.68 -6.23 25.11
C ASP A 838 -11.22 -4.80 25.16
N GLU A 839 -11.87 -4.45 26.27
CA GLU A 839 -12.51 -3.14 26.46
C GLU A 839 -11.51 -1.96 26.35
N ASP A 840 -10.25 -2.15 26.76
CA ASP A 840 -9.24 -1.09 26.74
C ASP A 840 -8.63 -0.89 25.34
N VAL A 841 -8.41 -1.99 24.59
CA VAL A 841 -8.00 -1.90 23.18
C VAL A 841 -9.10 -1.24 22.36
N ILE A 842 -10.36 -1.64 22.56
CA ILE A 842 -11.51 -1.03 21.91
C ILE A 842 -11.59 0.47 22.24
N ARG A 843 -11.46 0.84 23.52
CA ARG A 843 -11.43 2.24 23.95
C ARG A 843 -10.29 3.00 23.27
N GLY A 844 -9.07 2.47 23.30
CA GLY A 844 -7.90 3.09 22.69
C GLY A 844 -8.07 3.29 21.18
N GLY A 845 -8.62 2.29 20.48
CA GLY A 845 -8.95 2.38 19.06
C GLY A 845 -9.98 3.47 18.77
N ILE A 846 -11.06 3.54 19.56
CA ILE A 846 -12.08 4.58 19.42
C ILE A 846 -11.52 5.97 19.73
N GLU A 847 -10.75 6.12 20.81
CA GLU A 847 -10.14 7.41 21.20
C GLU A 847 -9.13 7.89 20.17
N ALA A 848 -8.28 7.00 19.64
CA ALA A 848 -7.33 7.34 18.59
C ALA A 848 -8.05 7.82 17.32
N GLU A 849 -9.15 7.17 16.95
CA GLU A 849 -9.97 7.56 15.79
C GLU A 849 -10.64 8.92 16.00
N ILE A 850 -11.21 9.17 17.18
CA ILE A 850 -11.87 10.43 17.51
C ILE A 850 -10.85 11.58 17.61
N ALA A 851 -9.66 11.34 18.15
CA ALA A 851 -8.61 12.35 18.29
C ALA A 851 -8.14 12.88 16.92
N ARG A 852 -8.19 12.05 15.88
CA ARG A 852 -7.92 12.48 14.48
C ARG A 852 -9.17 12.99 13.74
N GLY A 853 -10.30 13.15 14.42
CA GLY A 853 -11.56 13.62 13.84
C GLY A 853 -12.30 12.58 12.99
N GLY A 854 -11.96 11.29 13.13
CA GLY A 854 -12.54 10.19 12.36
C GLY A 854 -13.83 9.60 12.94
N GLN A 855 -14.36 8.57 12.29
CA GLN A 855 -15.55 7.82 12.69
C GLN A 855 -15.24 6.34 12.85
N VAL A 856 -15.92 5.66 13.78
CA VAL A 856 -15.73 4.23 14.07
C VAL A 856 -16.97 3.45 13.69
N PHE A 857 -16.80 2.37 12.91
CA PHE A 857 -17.83 1.37 12.69
C PHE A 857 -17.68 0.23 13.70
N PHE A 858 -18.70 0.03 14.53
CA PHE A 858 -18.77 -1.10 15.46
C PHE A 858 -19.81 -2.10 14.95
N VAL A 859 -19.35 -3.22 14.40
CA VAL A 859 -20.24 -4.23 13.79
C VAL A 859 -20.64 -5.26 14.85
N HIS A 860 -21.95 -5.49 14.98
CA HIS A 860 -22.52 -6.52 15.85
C HIS A 860 -23.56 -7.32 15.08
N ASP A 861 -23.41 -8.64 15.08
CA ASP A 861 -24.17 -9.56 14.21
C ASP A 861 -25.61 -9.81 14.66
N ARG A 862 -26.00 -9.36 15.87
CA ARG A 862 -27.32 -9.62 16.47
C ARG A 862 -28.08 -8.34 16.83
N VAL A 863 -29.12 -8.03 16.06
CA VAL A 863 -30.01 -6.86 16.30
C VAL A 863 -30.61 -6.86 17.71
N ARG A 864 -30.94 -8.03 18.29
CA ARG A 864 -31.54 -8.11 19.64
C ARG A 864 -30.65 -7.52 20.74
N SER A 865 -29.32 -7.65 20.63
CA SER A 865 -28.37 -7.19 21.66
C SER A 865 -27.55 -5.98 21.24
N ILE A 866 -27.86 -5.37 20.08
CA ILE A 866 -27.11 -4.23 19.53
C ILE A 866 -27.09 -3.01 20.47
N TYR A 867 -28.18 -2.76 21.18
CA TYR A 867 -28.26 -1.67 22.16
C TYR A 867 -27.38 -1.93 23.39
N GLY A 868 -27.12 -3.20 23.74
CA GLY A 868 -26.18 -3.56 24.79
C GLY A 868 -24.75 -3.17 24.41
N ILE A 869 -24.35 -3.45 23.16
CA ILE A 869 -23.04 -3.06 22.63
C ILE A 869 -22.92 -1.54 22.44
N ALA A 870 -23.98 -0.86 21.99
CA ALA A 870 -23.99 0.59 21.89
C ALA A 870 -23.77 1.26 23.27
N ASN A 871 -24.44 0.75 24.31
CA ASN A 871 -24.24 1.21 25.68
C ASN A 871 -22.82 0.92 26.20
N LEU A 872 -22.25 -0.23 25.85
CA LEU A 872 -20.86 -0.56 26.18
C LEU A 872 -19.90 0.45 25.53
N ALA A 873 -20.02 0.71 24.22
CA ALA A 873 -19.18 1.68 23.52
C ALA A 873 -19.32 3.09 24.11
N GLN A 874 -20.54 3.52 24.44
CA GLN A 874 -20.81 4.81 25.08
C GLN A 874 -20.21 4.90 26.49
N ARG A 875 -20.22 3.80 27.26
CA ARG A 875 -19.56 3.71 28.58
C ARG A 875 -18.04 3.78 28.45
N LEU A 876 -17.47 3.11 27.45
CA LEU A 876 -16.02 3.08 27.22
C LEU A 876 -15.47 4.45 26.82
N VAL A 877 -16.18 5.16 25.94
CA VAL A 877 -15.78 6.50 25.48
C VAL A 877 -16.96 7.46 25.64
N PRO A 878 -17.13 8.09 26.82
CA PRO A 878 -18.27 8.99 27.09
C PRO A 878 -18.36 10.20 26.15
N ARG A 879 -17.23 10.61 25.54
CA ARG A 879 -17.17 11.73 24.58
C ARG A 879 -17.61 11.33 23.17
N ALA A 880 -17.72 10.04 22.87
CA ALA A 880 -18.19 9.56 21.58
C ALA A 880 -19.71 9.76 21.46
N ARG A 881 -20.18 10.06 20.25
CA ARG A 881 -21.62 10.05 19.93
C ARG A 881 -21.95 8.73 19.26
N VAL A 882 -22.63 7.83 19.97
CA VAL A 882 -22.97 6.50 19.47
C VAL A 882 -24.37 6.49 18.85
N GLY A 883 -24.50 5.93 17.64
CA GLY A 883 -25.77 5.72 16.96
C GLY A 883 -25.91 4.28 16.47
N VAL A 884 -27.13 3.75 16.50
CA VAL A 884 -27.47 2.41 15.97
C VAL A 884 -28.21 2.60 14.65
N VAL A 885 -27.78 1.87 13.60
CA VAL A 885 -28.32 1.96 12.23
C VAL A 885 -28.90 0.64 11.78
#